data_AF-A0A1H1R6X5-F1
#
_entry.id   AF-A0A1H1R6X5-F1
#
_cell.length_a   1.000
_cell.length_b   1.000
_cell.length_c   1.000
_cell.angle_alpha   90.00
_cell.angle_beta   90.00
_cell.angle_gamma   90.00
#
_symmetry.space_group_name_H-M   'P 1'
#
loop_
_entity.id
_entity.type
_entity.pdbx_description
1 polymer ?
#
loop_
_entity_poly.entity_id
_entity_poly.type
_entity_poly.pdbx_seq_one_letter_code
_entity_poly.pdbx_strand_id
1 'polypeptide(L)'
;MRFILGAAALLACVPLASAEEFDLIIRHGRVVDGTGTPAFFADVAVRDGHIARIGRVEGTAKAEIDAAGLIVAPGFIDVHTHADEVADQPLAENFLRMGVTSIVVGNCGGSALDVAKFYRDVEHNRVSINVTTLIGHNTVRTAAMGGSFDRAPTLGEMAKMKGLVDRAMQDGAVGLSTGLIYLPGTFAKTDEIVELAKAVTPYGGIYASHMRHEDTRIYAALDEVFAVARGAHLRAEVSHLKLSGENAWGQADKVLAYIEAARASGLDITQDQYAYTASSTTMRQLIPDDAFNGGHAHFMAVLDDPIKKADLVMRMKQNILTRGRADYAYAVVASFRHDTSINGMNILEAAKKLHGSDSLDAQIEVILDFEKNGGAQGVFHGMDEQDLQKFMRHPNTMIASDSGIREFGKDVPHPRGYGNNARVLGRYVRDLKVLTLEDAVRKMTSLPATTYRFTGRGELKEGNWADIAVFDPEKIGDPSTYADPHHYAIGVPWVLVNGVPVIAQGEHTGAKPGMACRFAGAQVALQAQLEAYVTQPKFAGAFWGVKVVSLDTGRTLFAHAADARMSPASNSKLYACALALDQLGGDYRIVTPLLATAPVDAAGNIKGDLIISGRGDPGWNPRMEKKDFWTAFEPFIAALKQAGVKRVTGDLVADATWLREPPQGAGWAVGDLQDDYGAEISAISLDENYVDLHVTPAKEIGQPGVAEFKQPLSGLVLDNRTVTTAAGGQRHLQVQRLPGENRVLLQGELPLGGKAEETGVTMERPADWFATCLREALKRAGIPVEGKAVGVRWPEPPRPGAVKLGEVASAPLREIVATIMKPSQNLKTDLVFDHLGELRRKPDTPAWRQSDELAVAALDGFLATAGVAKGHTIFEEGSGLSRNNLTTADATVRLLQFMAAHKEHDAFVAALPVAGVDGSLRRRMKGTAAEGNVRAKTGTLRYASSLSGYVTTAAGEKLAFSLMVNRYPVPDDAKAGDPLDELAVLLAQYGGK
;
A
#
# COMPACT_ATOMS: atom_id res chain seq x y z
N MET A 1 44.89 -33.01 49.75
CA MET A 1 45.76 -31.89 50.15
C MET A 1 46.30 -31.24 48.87
N ARG A 2 45.95 -29.96 48.63
CA ARG A 2 46.58 -28.88 47.81
C ARG A 2 47.48 -29.29 46.62
N PHE A 3 47.34 -28.74 45.41
CA PHE A 3 47.47 -27.32 45.09
C PHE A 3 46.74 -26.91 43.79
N ILE A 4 46.16 -25.70 43.85
CA ILE A 4 45.58 -24.92 42.76
C ILE A 4 46.70 -24.09 42.12
N LEU A 5 46.80 -24.08 40.79
CA LEU A 5 47.58 -23.12 40.01
C LEU A 5 46.61 -22.30 39.17
N GLY A 6 46.43 -21.03 39.54
CA GLY A 6 45.64 -20.05 38.80
C GLY A 6 46.47 -19.40 37.71
N ALA A 7 45.97 -19.43 36.47
CA ALA A 7 46.45 -18.59 35.39
C ALA A 7 45.61 -17.30 35.38
N ALA A 8 46.25 -16.17 35.69
CA ALA A 8 45.66 -14.85 35.54
C ALA A 8 45.85 -14.39 34.08
N ALA A 9 44.76 -14.33 33.32
CA ALA A 9 44.73 -13.64 32.04
C ALA A 9 44.52 -12.14 32.29
N LEU A 10 45.51 -11.31 31.93
CA LEU A 10 45.35 -9.87 31.80
C LEU A 10 44.43 -9.59 30.60
N LEU A 11 43.16 -9.29 30.88
CA LEU A 11 42.32 -8.57 29.92
C LEU A 11 42.73 -7.10 29.93
N ALA A 12 43.31 -6.65 28.82
CA ALA A 12 43.39 -5.24 28.51
C ALA A 12 41.96 -4.70 28.33
N CYS A 13 41.47 -3.91 29.29
CA CYS A 13 40.29 -3.08 29.12
C CYS A 13 40.57 -2.06 28.02
N VAL A 14 40.13 -2.35 26.80
CA VAL A 14 39.82 -1.31 25.82
C VAL A 14 38.60 -0.58 26.37
N PRO A 15 38.62 0.75 26.55
CA PRO A 15 37.42 1.46 26.94
C PRO A 15 36.39 1.28 25.83
N LEU A 16 35.27 0.65 26.15
CA LEU A 16 34.06 0.72 25.34
C LEU A 16 33.71 2.21 25.25
N ALA A 17 33.96 2.83 24.10
CA ALA A 17 33.36 4.11 23.78
C ALA A 17 31.85 3.95 23.96
N SER A 18 31.26 4.72 24.88
CA SER A 18 29.80 4.78 25.03
C SER A 18 29.21 5.09 23.67
N ALA A 19 28.33 4.24 23.16
CA ALA A 19 27.58 4.56 21.95
C ALA A 19 26.79 5.85 22.21
N GLU A 20 26.92 6.85 21.33
CA GLU A 20 26.16 8.09 21.40
C GLU A 20 24.66 7.76 21.27
N GLU A 21 23.84 8.24 22.20
CA GLU A 21 22.43 7.87 22.33
C GLU A 21 21.52 8.63 21.35
N PHE A 22 21.95 9.84 20.97
CA PHE A 22 21.24 10.76 20.08
C PHE A 22 22.15 11.28 18.97
N ASP A 23 21.57 11.70 17.84
CA ASP A 23 22.31 12.33 16.75
C ASP A 23 22.70 13.77 17.10
N LEU A 24 21.77 14.50 17.71
CA LEU A 24 21.92 15.90 18.07
C LEU A 24 21.09 16.21 19.32
N ILE A 25 21.61 17.04 20.22
CA ILE A 25 20.82 17.65 21.30
C ILE A 25 20.89 19.17 21.20
N ILE A 26 19.73 19.82 21.20
CA ILE A 26 19.59 21.27 21.35
C ILE A 26 19.37 21.55 22.83
N ARG A 27 20.32 22.22 23.48
CA ARG A 27 20.36 22.49 24.92
C ARG A 27 19.81 23.86 25.27
N HIS A 28 19.19 23.98 26.44
CA HIS A 28 18.86 25.27 27.07
C HIS A 28 17.95 26.20 26.26
N GLY A 29 17.18 25.66 25.31
CA GLY A 29 16.29 26.44 24.45
C GLY A 29 15.02 26.88 25.17
N ARG A 30 14.48 28.05 24.77
CA ARG A 30 13.09 28.43 25.05
C ARG A 30 12.21 27.85 23.93
N VAL A 31 11.55 26.74 24.20
CA VAL A 31 10.74 25.99 23.26
C VAL A 31 9.40 26.69 23.04
N VAL A 32 9.08 26.97 21.77
CA VAL A 32 7.75 27.34 21.28
C VAL A 32 7.29 26.21 20.38
N ASP A 33 6.47 25.30 20.89
CA ASP A 33 6.24 23.98 20.30
C ASP A 33 5.37 23.97 19.04
N GLY A 34 4.85 25.12 18.62
CA GLY A 34 3.99 25.26 17.44
C GLY A 34 2.50 25.06 17.70
N THR A 35 2.08 24.73 18.92
CA THR A 35 0.65 24.54 19.25
C THR A 35 -0.09 25.86 19.50
N GLY A 36 0.65 26.96 19.71
CA GLY A 36 0.13 28.24 20.19
C GLY A 36 0.03 28.33 21.72
N THR A 37 0.46 27.30 22.45
CA THR A 37 0.55 27.32 23.91
C THR A 37 1.80 28.07 24.41
N PRO A 38 1.82 28.56 25.67
CA PRO A 38 2.94 29.33 26.20
C PRO A 38 4.30 28.61 26.11
N ALA A 39 5.34 29.37 25.79
CA ALA A 39 6.71 28.85 25.72
C ALA A 39 7.23 28.29 27.06
N PHE A 40 8.13 27.30 27.00
CA PHE A 40 8.78 26.67 28.16
C PHE A 40 10.26 26.37 27.90
N PHE A 41 11.05 26.12 28.95
CA PHE A 41 12.47 25.76 28.79
C PHE A 41 12.64 24.24 28.76
N ALA A 42 13.34 23.74 27.74
CA ALA A 42 13.63 22.31 27.59
C ALA A 42 14.82 22.09 26.64
N ASP A 43 15.44 20.92 26.75
CA ASP A 43 16.29 20.37 25.71
C ASP A 43 15.43 19.61 24.69
N VAL A 44 15.90 19.55 23.43
CA VAL A 44 15.29 18.77 22.36
C VAL A 44 16.33 17.81 21.79
N ALA A 45 16.09 16.50 21.95
CA ALA A 45 16.96 15.46 21.42
C ALA A 45 16.44 14.93 20.09
N VAL A 46 17.33 14.74 19.13
CA VAL A 46 17.04 14.24 17.78
C VAL A 46 17.73 12.89 17.59
N ARG A 47 17.01 11.92 17.03
CA ARG A 47 17.53 10.61 16.63
C ARG A 47 16.84 10.12 15.37
N ASP A 48 17.63 9.65 14.41
CA ASP A 48 17.20 9.11 13.12
C ASP A 48 16.27 10.08 12.35
N GLY A 49 16.55 11.39 12.45
CA GLY A 49 15.77 12.45 11.81
C GLY A 49 14.45 12.82 12.50
N HIS A 50 14.16 12.22 13.65
CA HIS A 50 12.96 12.46 14.45
C HIS A 50 13.29 13.09 15.81
N ILE A 51 12.32 13.80 16.38
CA ILE A 51 12.36 14.29 17.75
C ILE A 51 12.21 13.08 18.67
N ALA A 52 13.29 12.74 19.37
CA ALA A 52 13.35 11.57 20.25
C ALA A 52 12.86 11.90 21.67
N ARG A 53 13.15 13.12 22.14
CA ARG A 53 12.76 13.55 23.49
C ARG A 53 12.63 15.07 23.59
N ILE A 54 11.68 15.54 24.38
CA ILE A 54 11.58 16.95 24.79
C ILE A 54 11.54 17.03 26.33
N GLY A 55 12.40 17.86 26.90
CA GLY A 55 12.48 18.06 28.35
C GLY A 55 13.92 18.06 28.83
N ARG A 56 14.19 17.55 30.04
CA ARG A 56 15.57 17.34 30.48
C ARG A 56 16.14 16.08 29.82
N VAL A 57 17.19 16.22 29.02
CA VAL A 57 17.82 15.11 28.31
C VAL A 57 19.12 14.73 29.02
N GLU A 58 19.15 13.54 29.61
CA GLU A 58 20.39 12.91 30.09
C GLU A 58 20.92 12.00 28.96
N GLY A 59 22.24 11.93 28.77
CA GLY A 59 22.84 11.15 27.68
C GLY A 59 23.87 11.93 26.87
N THR A 60 24.49 11.26 25.89
CA THR A 60 25.49 11.85 24.97
C THR A 60 24.94 11.87 23.55
N ALA A 61 25.34 12.87 22.76
CA ALA A 61 24.97 13.01 21.35
C ALA A 61 26.19 13.28 20.48
N LYS A 62 26.09 12.99 19.18
CA LYS A 62 27.18 13.23 18.22
C LYS A 62 27.51 14.72 18.07
N ALA A 63 26.51 15.56 18.24
CA ALA A 63 26.63 17.01 18.25
C ALA A 63 25.68 17.63 19.28
N GLU A 64 26.05 18.80 19.78
CA GLU A 64 25.19 19.62 20.65
C GLU A 64 25.12 21.06 20.14
N ILE A 65 23.94 21.67 20.24
CA ILE A 65 23.69 23.10 19.98
C ILE A 65 23.27 23.74 21.28
N ASP A 66 24.01 24.74 21.75
CA ASP A 66 23.58 25.57 22.87
C ASP A 66 22.61 26.66 22.37
N ALA A 67 21.35 26.56 22.77
CA ALA A 67 20.28 27.48 22.41
C ALA A 67 19.91 28.43 23.56
N ALA A 68 20.82 28.66 24.52
CA ALA A 68 20.63 29.63 25.59
C ALA A 68 20.28 31.03 25.03
N GLY A 69 19.15 31.58 25.48
CA GLY A 69 18.63 32.87 25.00
C GLY A 69 17.96 32.83 23.63
N LEU A 70 17.90 31.66 22.98
CA LEU A 70 17.26 31.46 21.67
C LEU A 70 15.90 30.77 21.81
N ILE A 71 15.05 30.99 20.81
CA ILE A 71 13.80 30.25 20.62
C ILE A 71 14.10 28.99 19.83
N VAL A 72 13.54 27.86 20.27
CA VAL A 72 13.52 26.59 19.53
C VAL A 72 12.07 26.33 19.09
N ALA A 73 11.81 26.37 17.79
CA ALA A 73 10.48 26.21 17.20
C ALA A 73 10.49 25.11 16.14
N PRO A 74 9.33 24.53 15.78
CA PRO A 74 9.25 23.72 14.58
C PRO A 74 9.70 24.55 13.37
N GLY A 75 10.33 23.90 12.40
CA GLY A 75 10.68 24.52 11.14
C GLY A 75 9.44 25.07 10.43
N PHE A 76 9.57 26.26 9.84
CA PHE A 76 8.44 26.94 9.22
C PHE A 76 8.03 26.28 7.90
N ILE A 77 6.74 26.34 7.61
CA ILE A 77 6.13 25.81 6.39
C ILE A 77 5.61 27.00 5.58
N ASP A 78 6.21 27.23 4.41
CA ASP A 78 5.71 28.25 3.49
C ASP A 78 4.71 27.62 2.52
N VAL A 79 3.44 27.97 2.70
CA VAL A 79 2.31 27.37 1.98
C VAL A 79 2.09 27.93 0.58
N HIS A 80 2.76 29.04 0.24
CA HIS A 80 2.58 29.69 -1.05
C HIS A 80 3.93 30.08 -1.63
N THR A 81 4.53 29.17 -2.41
CA THR A 81 5.78 29.42 -3.10
C THR A 81 5.68 29.19 -4.61
N HIS A 82 6.48 29.94 -5.36
CA HIS A 82 6.72 29.81 -6.79
C HIS A 82 8.11 29.21 -7.03
N ALA A 83 8.38 28.07 -6.41
CA ALA A 83 9.66 27.35 -6.43
C ALA A 83 9.51 25.99 -7.14
N ASP A 84 8.70 25.92 -8.19
CA ASP A 84 8.44 24.71 -8.96
C ASP A 84 9.72 24.10 -9.57
N GLU A 85 10.77 24.91 -9.71
CA GLU A 85 12.13 24.56 -10.17
C GLU A 85 13.10 24.12 -9.06
N VAL A 86 12.62 23.84 -7.84
CA VAL A 86 13.47 23.47 -6.69
C VAL A 86 14.39 22.27 -6.95
N ALA A 87 14.00 21.33 -7.82
CA ALA A 87 14.86 20.23 -8.20
C ALA A 87 16.10 20.69 -8.98
N ASP A 88 16.01 21.78 -9.75
CA ASP A 88 17.11 22.37 -10.50
C ASP A 88 17.94 23.35 -9.63
N GLN A 89 17.31 23.91 -8.60
CA GLN A 89 17.93 24.84 -7.64
C GLN A 89 17.86 24.27 -6.20
N PRO A 90 18.60 23.19 -5.91
CA PRO A 90 18.35 22.34 -4.74
C PRO A 90 18.70 22.96 -3.38
N LEU A 91 19.31 24.14 -3.35
CA LEU A 91 19.65 24.81 -2.08
C LEU A 91 18.47 25.60 -1.51
N ALA A 92 17.65 26.23 -2.35
CA ALA A 92 16.51 27.06 -1.92
C ALA A 92 16.85 28.00 -0.73
N GLU A 93 18.07 28.54 -0.73
CA GLU A 93 18.74 29.10 0.46
C GLU A 93 17.99 30.30 1.05
N ASN A 94 17.33 31.09 0.20
CA ASN A 94 16.54 32.24 0.65
C ASN A 94 15.41 31.83 1.60
N PHE A 95 14.79 30.65 1.43
CA PHE A 95 13.76 30.14 2.33
C PHE A 95 14.37 29.61 3.65
N LEU A 96 15.43 28.82 3.55
CA LEU A 96 16.10 28.23 4.72
C LEU A 96 16.61 29.30 5.68
N ARG A 97 17.19 30.40 5.16
CA ARG A 97 17.66 31.51 6.00
C ARG A 97 16.55 32.26 6.75
N MET A 98 15.29 32.09 6.34
CA MET A 98 14.12 32.59 7.06
C MET A 98 13.55 31.60 8.09
N GLY A 99 14.16 30.41 8.25
CA GLY A 99 13.66 29.34 9.13
C GLY A 99 12.67 28.39 8.47
N VAL A 100 12.46 28.48 7.15
CA VAL A 100 11.53 27.61 6.42
C VAL A 100 12.20 26.27 6.13
N THR A 101 11.54 25.17 6.52
CA THR A 101 12.02 23.79 6.30
C THR A 101 11.16 23.01 5.32
N SER A 102 9.95 23.49 5.03
CA SER A 102 9.01 22.88 4.08
C SER A 102 8.34 23.93 3.21
N ILE A 103 8.13 23.60 1.93
CA ILE A 103 7.43 24.47 0.97
C ILE A 103 6.31 23.71 0.25
N VAL A 104 5.26 24.44 -0.10
CA VAL A 104 4.22 24.01 -1.03
C VAL A 104 4.42 24.76 -2.36
N VAL A 105 4.60 24.00 -3.45
CA VAL A 105 4.69 24.52 -4.83
C VAL A 105 3.43 24.18 -5.62
N GLY A 106 3.37 24.55 -6.90
CA GLY A 106 2.19 24.30 -7.73
C GLY A 106 1.07 25.30 -7.51
N ASN A 107 1.39 26.53 -7.11
CA ASN A 107 0.44 27.58 -6.73
C ASN A 107 -0.05 28.44 -7.91
N CYS A 108 -1.13 29.18 -7.68
CA CYS A 108 -1.73 30.09 -8.67
C CYS A 108 -2.05 29.45 -10.03
N GLY A 109 -2.41 28.16 -10.02
CA GLY A 109 -2.74 27.41 -11.22
C GLY A 109 -1.54 26.94 -12.06
N GLY A 110 -0.31 27.35 -11.75
CA GLY A 110 0.91 26.83 -12.37
C GLY A 110 1.48 25.67 -11.55
N SER A 111 2.05 24.65 -12.20
CA SER A 111 2.73 23.53 -11.52
C SER A 111 3.52 22.68 -12.53
N ALA A 112 4.33 21.74 -12.04
CA ALA A 112 4.74 20.58 -12.83
C ALA A 112 3.49 19.75 -13.22
N LEU A 113 3.40 19.34 -14.49
CA LEU A 113 2.28 18.51 -14.97
C LEU A 113 2.42 17.04 -14.53
N ASP A 114 3.65 16.49 -14.63
CA ASP A 114 3.99 15.13 -14.20
C ASP A 114 4.51 15.18 -12.76
N VAL A 115 3.60 15.01 -11.80
CA VAL A 115 3.89 15.04 -10.36
C VAL A 115 4.83 13.90 -9.95
N ALA A 116 4.67 12.71 -10.53
CA ALA A 116 5.57 11.60 -10.24
C ALA A 116 7.00 11.91 -10.70
N LYS A 117 7.18 12.52 -11.87
CA LYS A 117 8.49 12.98 -12.33
C LYS A 117 9.05 14.07 -11.42
N PHE A 118 8.25 15.08 -11.08
CA PHE A 118 8.68 16.14 -10.17
C PHE A 118 9.24 15.57 -8.86
N TYR A 119 8.52 14.66 -8.20
CA TYR A 119 9.02 14.04 -6.97
C TYR A 119 10.27 13.18 -7.18
N ARG A 120 10.37 12.45 -8.31
CA ARG A 120 11.60 11.72 -8.65
C ARG A 120 12.79 12.67 -8.82
N ASP A 121 12.59 13.83 -9.44
CA ASP A 121 13.65 14.80 -9.65
C ASP A 121 14.10 15.43 -8.32
N VAL A 122 13.14 15.76 -7.43
CA VAL A 122 13.41 16.23 -6.05
C VAL A 122 14.27 15.22 -5.27
N GLU A 123 13.93 13.94 -5.36
CA GLU A 123 14.67 12.86 -4.68
C GLU A 123 16.04 12.62 -5.31
N HIS A 124 16.12 12.60 -6.64
CA HIS A 124 17.34 12.33 -7.39
C HIS A 124 18.37 13.45 -7.20
N ASN A 125 17.95 14.71 -7.35
CA ASN A 125 18.85 15.86 -7.27
C ASN A 125 19.20 16.22 -5.82
N ARG A 126 18.44 15.67 -4.86
CA ARG A 126 18.51 15.91 -3.42
C ARG A 126 18.38 17.40 -3.11
N VAL A 127 17.28 17.80 -2.50
CA VAL A 127 17.01 19.20 -2.14
C VAL A 127 17.29 19.46 -0.66
N SER A 128 17.50 20.72 -0.30
CA SER A 128 17.80 21.12 1.09
C SER A 128 16.55 21.33 1.93
N ILE A 129 15.39 21.47 1.28
CA ILE A 129 14.09 21.79 1.89
C ILE A 129 13.08 20.68 1.57
N ASN A 130 12.11 20.43 2.45
CA ASN A 130 11.02 19.49 2.14
C ASN A 130 10.05 20.14 1.15
N VAL A 131 9.50 19.34 0.23
CA VAL A 131 8.66 19.87 -0.86
C VAL A 131 7.42 19.00 -1.06
N THR A 132 6.27 19.65 -1.16
CA THR A 132 5.03 19.07 -1.69
C THR A 132 4.47 19.94 -2.82
N THR A 133 3.55 19.42 -3.62
CA THR A 133 2.97 20.16 -4.74
C THR A 133 1.45 20.05 -4.80
N LEU A 134 0.81 21.15 -5.18
CA LEU A 134 -0.53 21.16 -5.76
C LEU A 134 -0.43 20.85 -7.27
N ILE A 135 -1.51 20.35 -7.88
CA ILE A 135 -1.66 20.34 -9.34
C ILE A 135 -2.31 21.65 -9.78
N GLY A 136 -1.69 22.36 -10.72
CA GLY A 136 -2.15 23.66 -11.17
C GLY A 136 -3.22 23.57 -12.26
N HIS A 137 -4.37 24.21 -12.05
CA HIS A 137 -5.46 24.29 -13.02
C HIS A 137 -5.02 24.85 -14.38
N ASN A 138 -4.23 25.93 -14.40
CA ASN A 138 -3.80 26.59 -15.63
C ASN A 138 -2.86 25.67 -16.44
N THR A 139 -1.99 24.92 -15.77
CA THR A 139 -1.17 23.84 -16.36
C THR A 139 -2.04 22.76 -17.01
N VAL A 140 -3.02 22.25 -16.26
CA VAL A 140 -3.93 21.19 -16.71
C VAL A 140 -4.79 21.64 -17.89
N ARG A 141 -5.37 22.84 -17.80
CA ARG A 141 -6.20 23.45 -18.86
C ARG A 141 -5.39 23.66 -20.14
N THR A 142 -4.15 24.14 -20.01
CA THR A 142 -3.21 24.30 -21.15
C THR A 142 -2.92 22.96 -21.83
N ALA A 143 -2.56 21.94 -21.04
CA ALA A 143 -2.23 20.61 -21.56
C ALA A 143 -3.42 19.90 -22.22
N ALA A 144 -4.65 20.18 -21.76
CA ALA A 144 -5.85 19.57 -22.31
C ALA A 144 -6.37 20.28 -23.57
N MET A 145 -6.43 21.61 -23.57
CA MET A 145 -7.14 22.40 -24.59
C MET A 145 -6.25 22.97 -25.71
N GLY A 146 -4.92 22.93 -25.57
CA GLY A 146 -4.00 23.20 -26.67
C GLY A 146 -3.98 24.64 -27.22
N GLY A 147 -4.47 25.64 -26.48
CA GLY A 147 -4.22 27.06 -26.78
C GLY A 147 -5.44 27.97 -26.99
N SER A 148 -6.64 27.43 -27.22
CA SER A 148 -7.88 28.22 -27.33
C SER A 148 -8.65 28.21 -26.01
N PHE A 149 -8.55 29.27 -25.22
CA PHE A 149 -9.02 29.27 -23.84
C PHE A 149 -10.30 30.04 -23.55
N ASP A 150 -10.73 30.94 -24.44
CA ASP A 150 -11.96 31.73 -24.30
C ASP A 150 -13.22 30.92 -24.69
N ARG A 151 -13.38 29.77 -24.05
CA ARG A 151 -14.53 28.87 -24.17
C ARG A 151 -14.54 27.87 -23.01
N ALA A 152 -15.68 27.22 -22.81
CA ALA A 152 -15.73 26.02 -21.98
C ALA A 152 -14.94 24.87 -22.64
N PRO A 153 -14.30 23.98 -21.86
CA PRO A 153 -13.74 22.74 -22.37
C PRO A 153 -14.86 21.85 -22.95
N THR A 154 -14.56 21.14 -24.03
CA THR A 154 -15.42 20.07 -24.54
C THR A 154 -15.49 18.92 -23.54
N LEU A 155 -16.45 18.01 -23.69
CA LEU A 155 -16.57 16.83 -22.81
C LEU A 155 -15.27 15.99 -22.79
N GLY A 156 -14.62 15.81 -23.95
CA GLY A 156 -13.36 15.08 -24.05
C GLY A 156 -12.19 15.79 -23.37
N GLU A 157 -12.09 17.12 -23.52
CA GLU A 157 -11.09 17.93 -22.83
C GLU A 157 -11.31 17.93 -21.31
N MET A 158 -12.56 18.07 -20.86
CA MET A 158 -12.90 17.99 -19.43
C MET A 158 -12.51 16.62 -18.85
N ALA A 159 -12.83 15.52 -19.55
CA ALA A 159 -12.41 14.19 -19.13
C ALA A 159 -10.88 14.05 -19.05
N LYS A 160 -10.14 14.62 -20.01
CA LYS A 160 -8.68 14.66 -19.99
C LYS A 160 -8.16 15.46 -18.80
N MET A 161 -8.74 16.64 -18.52
CA MET A 161 -8.35 17.47 -17.37
C MET A 161 -8.60 16.75 -16.04
N LYS A 162 -9.76 16.12 -15.87
CA LYS A 162 -10.08 15.31 -14.68
C LYS A 162 -9.08 14.14 -14.53
N GLY A 163 -8.72 13.47 -15.63
CA GLY A 163 -7.72 12.42 -15.62
C GLY A 163 -6.32 12.89 -15.22
N LEU A 164 -5.92 14.10 -15.62
CA LEU A 164 -4.64 14.70 -15.20
C LEU A 164 -4.63 15.06 -13.72
N VAL A 165 -5.74 15.60 -13.19
CA VAL A 165 -5.89 15.89 -11.75
C VAL A 165 -5.88 14.60 -10.94
N ASP A 166 -6.65 13.59 -11.35
CA ASP A 166 -6.71 12.27 -10.71
C ASP A 166 -5.32 11.61 -10.65
N ARG A 167 -4.58 11.62 -11.79
CA ARG A 167 -3.19 11.14 -11.86
C ARG A 167 -2.29 11.86 -10.86
N ALA A 168 -2.34 13.19 -10.83
CA ALA A 168 -1.53 13.99 -9.92
C ALA A 168 -1.81 13.66 -8.44
N MET A 169 -3.07 13.44 -8.08
CA MET A 169 -3.45 13.02 -6.72
C MET A 169 -2.95 11.61 -6.38
N GLN A 170 -2.99 10.66 -7.32
CA GLN A 170 -2.39 9.32 -7.16
C GLN A 170 -0.88 9.38 -6.96
N ASP A 171 -0.22 10.28 -7.67
CA ASP A 171 1.22 10.50 -7.60
C ASP A 171 1.65 11.27 -6.33
N GLY A 172 0.69 11.72 -5.51
CA GLY A 172 0.91 12.30 -4.19
C GLY A 172 0.85 13.84 -4.14
N ALA A 173 0.17 14.50 -5.08
CA ALA A 173 -0.17 15.91 -4.94
C ALA A 173 -1.11 16.14 -3.73
N VAL A 174 -0.96 17.26 -3.03
CA VAL A 174 -1.79 17.58 -1.84
C VAL A 174 -3.16 18.16 -2.20
N GLY A 175 -3.37 18.58 -3.44
CA GLY A 175 -4.61 19.22 -3.87
C GLY A 175 -4.52 19.89 -5.24
N LEU A 176 -5.54 20.69 -5.57
CA LEU A 176 -5.68 21.47 -6.80
C LEU A 176 -5.50 22.96 -6.49
N SER A 177 -4.73 23.68 -7.30
CA SER A 177 -4.63 25.14 -7.23
C SER A 177 -5.25 25.82 -8.45
N THR A 178 -5.79 27.03 -8.27
CA THR A 178 -6.23 27.91 -9.37
C THR A 178 -5.54 29.26 -9.34
N GLY A 179 -5.39 29.86 -10.52
CA GLY A 179 -4.99 31.24 -10.72
C GLY A 179 -5.96 31.89 -11.68
N LEU A 180 -7.14 32.25 -11.18
CA LEU A 180 -8.27 32.71 -11.99
C LEU A 180 -8.12 34.16 -12.45
N ILE A 181 -7.18 34.90 -11.87
CA ILE A 181 -6.74 36.21 -12.35
C ILE A 181 -5.79 36.10 -13.55
N TYR A 182 -5.20 34.92 -13.80
CA TYR A 182 -4.21 34.71 -14.85
C TYR A 182 -4.76 33.86 -15.99
N LEU A 183 -4.27 34.12 -17.21
CA LEU A 183 -4.53 33.25 -18.35
C LEU A 183 -3.87 31.87 -18.16
N PRO A 184 -4.52 30.77 -18.61
CA PRO A 184 -5.86 30.69 -19.19
C PRO A 184 -7.03 30.67 -18.18
N GLY A 185 -6.76 30.70 -16.89
CA GLY A 185 -7.75 30.64 -15.80
C GLY A 185 -8.81 31.76 -15.83
N THR A 186 -8.46 32.94 -16.36
CA THR A 186 -9.40 34.06 -16.54
C THR A 186 -10.67 33.67 -17.30
N PHE A 187 -10.58 32.73 -18.24
CA PHE A 187 -11.73 32.28 -19.03
C PHE A 187 -12.50 31.09 -18.45
N ALA A 188 -11.96 30.43 -17.41
CA ALA A 188 -12.60 29.29 -16.78
C ALA A 188 -13.89 29.71 -16.06
N LYS A 189 -14.90 28.84 -16.13
CA LYS A 189 -16.17 29.01 -15.41
C LYS A 189 -16.12 28.25 -14.09
N THR A 190 -16.87 28.71 -13.10
CA THR A 190 -16.90 28.09 -11.77
C THR A 190 -17.27 26.60 -11.83
N ASP A 191 -18.24 26.20 -12.65
CA ASP A 191 -18.67 24.80 -12.82
C ASP A 191 -17.54 23.88 -13.29
N GLU A 192 -16.65 24.39 -14.14
CA GLU A 192 -15.46 23.66 -14.55
C GLU A 192 -14.53 23.41 -13.36
N ILE A 193 -14.29 24.42 -12.53
CA ILE A 193 -13.45 24.29 -11.34
C ILE A 193 -14.08 23.31 -10.36
N VAL A 194 -15.41 23.34 -10.19
CA VAL A 194 -16.14 22.37 -9.36
C VAL A 194 -15.89 20.93 -9.85
N GLU A 195 -15.98 20.68 -11.16
CA GLU A 195 -15.77 19.33 -11.72
C GLU A 195 -14.35 18.81 -11.57
N LEU A 196 -13.35 19.68 -11.63
CA LEU A 196 -11.95 19.32 -11.38
C LEU A 196 -11.68 19.12 -9.90
N ALA A 197 -12.22 19.98 -9.03
CA ALA A 197 -12.12 19.84 -7.58
C ALA A 197 -12.75 18.52 -7.11
N LYS A 198 -13.87 18.07 -7.71
CA LYS A 198 -14.45 16.75 -7.42
C LYS A 198 -13.50 15.57 -7.69
N ALA A 199 -12.50 15.71 -8.58
CA ALA A 199 -11.49 14.68 -8.80
C ALA A 199 -10.47 14.59 -7.63
N VAL A 200 -10.36 15.63 -6.81
CA VAL A 200 -9.51 15.66 -5.61
C VAL A 200 -10.22 15.04 -4.39
N THR A 201 -11.56 15.12 -4.34
CA THR A 201 -12.39 14.65 -3.21
C THR A 201 -12.08 13.23 -2.73
N PRO A 202 -11.93 12.20 -3.60
CA PRO A 202 -11.65 10.82 -3.14
C PRO A 202 -10.36 10.67 -2.34
N TYR A 203 -9.41 11.60 -2.51
CA TYR A 203 -8.11 11.59 -1.86
C TYR A 203 -8.10 12.41 -0.56
N GLY A 204 -9.11 13.27 -0.35
CA GLY A 204 -9.21 14.16 0.81
C GLY A 204 -8.24 15.35 0.77
N GLY A 205 -7.81 15.78 -0.42
CA GLY A 205 -6.91 16.92 -0.64
C GLY A 205 -7.55 18.30 -0.39
N ILE A 206 -6.89 19.37 -0.84
CA ILE A 206 -7.32 20.77 -0.71
C ILE A 206 -7.57 21.45 -2.06
N TYR A 207 -8.44 22.46 -2.07
CA TYR A 207 -8.56 23.43 -3.16
C TYR A 207 -7.97 24.79 -2.76
N ALA A 208 -6.86 25.20 -3.36
CA ALA A 208 -6.25 26.52 -3.13
C ALA A 208 -6.57 27.47 -4.29
N SER A 209 -6.90 28.73 -4.00
CA SER A 209 -7.31 29.68 -5.04
C SER A 209 -6.62 31.02 -4.91
N HIS A 210 -5.78 31.33 -5.91
CA HIS A 210 -5.53 32.73 -6.27
C HIS A 210 -6.74 33.22 -7.05
N MET A 211 -7.56 33.96 -6.33
CA MET A 211 -8.89 34.38 -6.73
C MET A 211 -8.87 35.34 -7.93
N ARG A 212 -10.01 35.43 -8.60
CA ARG A 212 -10.19 36.28 -9.79
C ARG A 212 -10.06 37.78 -9.50
N HIS A 213 -10.47 38.20 -8.31
CA HIS A 213 -10.49 39.60 -7.90
C HIS A 213 -10.01 39.77 -6.46
N GLU A 214 -9.19 40.80 -6.26
CA GLU A 214 -8.65 41.24 -4.98
C GLU A 214 -8.96 42.72 -4.72
N ASP A 215 -9.75 43.33 -5.61
CA ASP A 215 -10.17 44.72 -5.60
C ASP A 215 -11.58 44.83 -4.98
N THR A 216 -12.33 45.88 -5.33
CA THR A 216 -13.71 46.09 -4.88
C THR A 216 -14.67 44.93 -5.23
N ARG A 217 -14.27 43.99 -6.11
CA ARG A 217 -15.04 42.78 -6.47
C ARG A 217 -14.65 41.53 -5.68
N ILE A 218 -13.87 41.65 -4.61
CA ILE A 218 -13.40 40.52 -3.79
C ILE A 218 -14.53 39.58 -3.33
N TYR A 219 -15.72 40.10 -3.01
CA TYR A 219 -16.85 39.28 -2.55
C TYR A 219 -17.33 38.29 -3.62
N ALA A 220 -17.38 38.70 -4.89
CA ALA A 220 -17.74 37.81 -5.99
C ALA A 220 -16.69 36.70 -6.20
N ALA A 221 -15.42 37.01 -5.93
CA ALA A 221 -14.34 36.04 -6.02
C ALA A 221 -14.36 35.05 -4.83
N LEU A 222 -14.70 35.53 -3.63
CA LEU A 222 -14.94 34.68 -2.46
C LEU A 222 -16.14 33.76 -2.67
N ASP A 223 -17.23 34.25 -3.25
CA ASP A 223 -18.39 33.43 -3.62
C ASP A 223 -18.00 32.29 -4.58
N GLU A 224 -17.10 32.55 -5.54
CA GLU A 224 -16.55 31.53 -6.44
C GLU A 224 -15.76 30.46 -5.66
N VAL A 225 -14.92 30.86 -4.70
CA VAL A 225 -14.20 29.90 -3.82
C VAL A 225 -15.18 29.07 -3.00
N PHE A 226 -16.19 29.70 -2.39
CA PHE A 226 -17.18 29.01 -1.56
C PHE A 226 -18.06 28.06 -2.38
N ALA A 227 -18.41 28.44 -3.61
CA ALA A 227 -19.16 27.59 -4.53
C ALA A 227 -18.38 26.33 -4.90
N VAL A 228 -17.07 26.46 -5.17
CA VAL A 228 -16.20 25.29 -5.45
C VAL A 228 -16.06 24.40 -4.24
N ALA A 229 -15.74 24.96 -3.06
CA ALA A 229 -15.60 24.20 -1.82
C ALA A 229 -16.88 23.41 -1.51
N ARG A 230 -18.04 24.05 -1.63
CA ARG A 230 -19.35 23.44 -1.40
C ARG A 230 -19.68 22.37 -2.45
N GLY A 231 -19.47 22.65 -3.73
CA GLY A 231 -19.83 21.76 -4.83
C GLY A 231 -18.96 20.51 -4.93
N ALA A 232 -17.71 20.59 -4.46
CA ALA A 232 -16.77 19.46 -4.42
C ALA A 232 -16.69 18.78 -3.04
N HIS A 233 -17.32 19.35 -2.00
CA HIS A 233 -17.17 18.91 -0.61
C HIS A 233 -15.71 18.84 -0.17
N LEU A 234 -14.96 19.91 -0.47
CA LEU A 234 -13.55 20.04 -0.15
C LEU A 234 -13.30 21.22 0.75
N ARG A 235 -12.24 21.09 1.55
CA ARG A 235 -11.61 22.25 2.19
C ARG A 235 -11.03 23.17 1.13
N ALA A 236 -11.00 24.47 1.42
CA ALA A 236 -10.42 25.44 0.53
C ALA A 236 -9.50 26.45 1.24
N GLU A 237 -8.55 26.98 0.50
CA GLU A 237 -7.67 28.06 0.91
C GLU A 237 -7.86 29.25 -0.03
N VAL A 238 -8.03 30.44 0.56
CA VAL A 238 -7.93 31.72 -0.15
C VAL A 238 -6.47 32.15 -0.13
N SER A 239 -5.82 32.13 -1.30
CA SER A 239 -4.39 32.38 -1.37
C SER A 239 -4.05 33.86 -1.22
N HIS A 240 -3.00 34.16 -0.42
CA HIS A 240 -2.40 35.48 -0.16
C HIS A 240 -3.38 36.66 -0.04
N LEU A 241 -4.42 36.49 0.78
CA LEU A 241 -5.53 37.42 0.98
C LEU A 241 -5.09 38.88 1.20
N LYS A 242 -5.61 39.76 0.34
CA LYS A 242 -5.30 41.19 0.33
C LYS A 242 -6.40 42.03 -0.32
N LEU A 243 -6.29 43.34 -0.13
CA LEU A 243 -7.11 44.36 -0.79
C LEU A 243 -6.20 45.24 -1.65
N SER A 244 -6.38 45.14 -2.97
CA SER A 244 -5.55 45.82 -3.96
C SER A 244 -6.22 47.09 -4.48
N GLY A 245 -5.53 48.23 -4.30
CA GLY A 245 -6.00 49.55 -4.74
C GLY A 245 -6.66 50.36 -3.62
N GLU A 246 -6.42 51.67 -3.64
CA GLU A 246 -6.87 52.61 -2.59
C GLU A 246 -8.40 52.62 -2.38
N ASN A 247 -9.15 52.33 -3.44
CA ASN A 247 -10.61 52.23 -3.40
C ASN A 247 -11.14 50.96 -2.69
N ALA A 248 -10.29 49.96 -2.45
CA ALA A 248 -10.65 48.72 -1.78
C ALA A 248 -10.26 48.70 -0.29
N TRP A 249 -9.33 49.58 0.14
CA TRP A 249 -8.79 49.62 1.50
C TRP A 249 -9.84 49.89 2.60
N GLY A 250 -9.50 49.54 3.83
CA GLY A 250 -10.32 49.70 5.04
C GLY A 250 -11.44 48.66 5.17
N GLN A 251 -11.46 47.63 4.32
CA GLN A 251 -12.51 46.63 4.27
C GLN A 251 -12.14 45.28 4.91
N ALA A 252 -10.94 45.15 5.49
CA ALA A 252 -10.47 43.86 6.01
C ALA A 252 -11.44 43.19 7.00
N ASP A 253 -12.05 43.96 7.92
CA ASP A 253 -13.02 43.42 8.89
C ASP A 253 -14.27 42.84 8.22
N LYS A 254 -14.76 43.48 7.14
CA LYS A 254 -15.93 43.01 6.39
C LYS A 254 -15.61 41.75 5.60
N VAL A 255 -14.43 41.70 5.00
CA VAL A 255 -13.95 40.52 4.25
C VAL A 255 -13.78 39.33 5.18
N LEU A 256 -13.15 39.52 6.36
CA LEU A 256 -13.01 38.47 7.36
C LEU A 256 -14.36 37.99 7.88
N ALA A 257 -15.29 38.90 8.18
CA ALA A 257 -16.65 38.53 8.58
C ALA A 257 -17.38 37.71 7.49
N TYR A 258 -17.11 38.00 6.21
CA TYR A 258 -17.68 37.24 5.09
C TYR A 258 -17.13 35.81 5.03
N ILE A 259 -15.82 35.62 5.25
CA ILE A 259 -15.19 34.28 5.32
C ILE A 259 -15.68 33.53 6.57
N GLU A 260 -15.83 34.19 7.72
CA GLU A 260 -16.38 33.57 8.93
C GLU A 260 -17.84 33.12 8.76
N ALA A 261 -18.66 33.89 8.03
CA ALA A 261 -20.01 33.45 7.69
C ALA A 261 -20.01 32.17 6.83
N ALA A 262 -19.06 32.05 5.89
CA ALA A 262 -18.87 30.83 5.11
C ALA A 262 -18.44 29.64 5.98
N ARG A 263 -17.51 29.85 6.93
CA ARG A 263 -17.13 28.83 7.92
C ARG A 263 -18.30 28.39 8.80
N ALA A 264 -19.09 29.34 9.30
CA ALA A 264 -20.28 29.07 10.10
C ALA A 264 -21.35 28.26 9.33
N SER A 265 -21.33 28.31 7.98
CA SER A 265 -22.19 27.48 7.13
C SER A 265 -21.71 26.04 6.93
N GLY A 266 -20.58 25.67 7.54
CA GLY A 266 -19.99 24.32 7.50
C GLY A 266 -18.86 24.15 6.48
N LEU A 267 -18.38 25.22 5.86
CA LEU A 267 -17.21 25.16 4.96
C LEU A 267 -15.90 25.20 5.74
N ASP A 268 -14.95 24.33 5.38
CA ASP A 268 -13.58 24.33 5.91
C ASP A 268 -12.73 25.27 5.04
N ILE A 269 -12.68 26.55 5.41
CA ILE A 269 -11.94 27.59 4.69
C ILE A 269 -10.74 28.04 5.51
N THR A 270 -9.57 28.21 4.88
CA THR A 270 -8.38 28.86 5.43
C THR A 270 -7.91 29.97 4.50
N GLN A 271 -6.95 30.79 4.93
CA GLN A 271 -6.30 31.76 4.06
C GLN A 271 -4.82 31.91 4.43
N ASP A 272 -4.02 32.41 3.51
CA ASP A 272 -2.65 32.83 3.79
C ASP A 272 -2.42 34.31 3.45
N GLN A 273 -1.30 34.86 3.90
CA GLN A 273 -0.87 36.23 3.60
C GLN A 273 0.65 36.37 3.74
N TYR A 274 1.26 37.20 2.87
CA TYR A 274 2.64 37.66 3.00
C TYR A 274 2.76 38.98 3.78
N ALA A 275 3.91 39.21 4.41
CA ALA A 275 4.13 40.26 5.42
C ALA A 275 4.51 41.64 4.83
N TYR A 276 4.08 41.96 3.60
CA TYR A 276 4.47 43.16 2.86
C TYR A 276 3.27 43.85 2.20
N THR A 277 3.37 45.17 2.00
CA THR A 277 2.30 46.02 1.43
C THR A 277 2.38 46.20 -0.09
N ALA A 278 3.22 45.41 -0.76
CA ALA A 278 3.30 45.37 -2.21
C ALA A 278 3.17 43.93 -2.70
N SER A 279 2.63 43.75 -3.90
CA SER A 279 2.58 42.46 -4.59
C SER A 279 3.68 42.37 -5.64
N SER A 280 3.93 41.17 -6.16
CA SER A 280 4.82 40.97 -7.30
C SER A 280 4.25 39.97 -8.29
N THR A 281 4.26 40.32 -9.58
CA THR A 281 3.77 39.48 -10.68
C THR A 281 4.20 40.08 -12.03
N THR A 282 3.74 39.53 -13.14
CA THR A 282 4.02 40.03 -14.49
C THR A 282 3.44 41.43 -14.74
N MET A 283 4.20 42.30 -15.42
CA MET A 283 3.73 43.61 -15.91
C MET A 283 2.56 43.50 -16.91
N ARG A 284 2.34 42.31 -17.48
CA ARG A 284 1.18 42.02 -18.33
C ARG A 284 -0.14 42.35 -17.65
N GLN A 285 -0.24 42.27 -16.32
CA GLN A 285 -1.48 42.58 -15.59
C GLN A 285 -1.99 44.02 -15.78
N LEU A 286 -1.14 44.92 -16.29
CA LEU A 286 -1.50 46.31 -16.58
C LEU A 286 -2.24 46.45 -17.92
N ILE A 287 -2.23 45.41 -18.75
CA ILE A 287 -2.85 45.34 -20.07
C ILE A 287 -4.16 44.53 -19.95
N PRO A 288 -5.29 45.00 -20.53
CA PRO A 288 -6.53 44.23 -20.59
C PRO A 288 -6.36 42.79 -21.13
N ASP A 289 -6.91 41.80 -20.43
CA ASP A 289 -6.73 40.37 -20.74
C ASP A 289 -7.21 39.96 -22.15
N ASP A 290 -8.23 40.64 -22.68
CA ASP A 290 -8.79 40.37 -24.01
C ASP A 290 -7.79 40.67 -25.14
N ALA A 291 -6.79 41.53 -24.89
CA ALA A 291 -5.69 41.78 -25.83
C ALA A 291 -4.84 40.53 -26.11
N PHE A 292 -4.97 39.49 -25.28
CA PHE A 292 -4.25 38.21 -25.41
C PHE A 292 -5.15 37.05 -25.84
N ASN A 293 -6.39 37.29 -26.25
CA ASN A 293 -7.29 36.23 -26.70
C ASN A 293 -6.84 35.63 -28.04
N GLY A 294 -6.07 34.54 -27.99
CA GLY A 294 -5.32 34.00 -29.13
C GLY A 294 -3.79 34.04 -28.96
N GLY A 295 -3.32 34.41 -27.77
CA GLY A 295 -1.91 34.41 -27.39
C GLY A 295 -1.12 35.61 -27.90
N HIS A 296 0.21 35.50 -27.80
CA HIS A 296 1.12 36.60 -28.15
C HIS A 296 1.00 37.04 -29.62
N ALA A 297 0.71 36.12 -30.55
CA ALA A 297 0.49 36.46 -31.96
C ALA A 297 -0.73 37.37 -32.16
N HIS A 298 -1.82 37.14 -31.42
CA HIS A 298 -2.98 38.03 -31.44
C HIS A 298 -2.65 39.40 -30.85
N PHE A 299 -1.93 39.43 -29.72
CA PHE A 299 -1.48 40.67 -29.10
C PHE A 299 -0.64 41.52 -30.08
N MET A 300 0.31 40.90 -30.80
CA MET A 300 1.08 41.59 -31.84
C MET A 300 0.18 42.13 -32.97
N ALA A 301 -0.81 41.36 -33.42
CA ALA A 301 -1.77 41.82 -34.42
C ALA A 301 -2.66 42.98 -33.94
N VAL A 302 -2.95 43.06 -32.63
CA VAL A 302 -3.63 44.22 -32.02
C VAL A 302 -2.74 45.45 -32.05
N LEU A 303 -1.44 45.30 -31.78
CA LEU A 303 -0.48 46.41 -31.82
C LEU A 303 -0.18 46.91 -33.24
N ASP A 304 -0.20 46.04 -34.24
CA ASP A 304 0.05 46.38 -35.65
C ASP A 304 -1.14 47.08 -36.32
N ASP A 305 -2.34 46.98 -35.75
CA ASP A 305 -3.57 47.64 -36.22
C ASP A 305 -3.77 48.98 -35.48
N PRO A 306 -3.61 50.14 -36.15
CA PRO A 306 -3.64 51.44 -35.48
C PRO A 306 -4.95 51.74 -34.74
N ILE A 307 -6.08 51.23 -35.24
CA ILE A 307 -7.39 51.46 -34.63
C ILE A 307 -7.51 50.64 -33.34
N LYS A 308 -7.10 49.38 -33.37
CA LYS A 308 -7.14 48.49 -32.20
C LYS A 308 -6.13 48.90 -31.13
N LYS A 309 -4.92 49.32 -31.54
CA LYS A 309 -3.93 49.86 -30.59
C LYS A 309 -4.48 51.11 -29.90
N ALA A 310 -5.08 52.05 -30.64
CA ALA A 310 -5.66 53.26 -30.05
C ALA A 310 -6.79 52.95 -29.05
N ASP A 311 -7.66 51.98 -29.35
CA ASP A 311 -8.67 51.48 -28.42
C ASP A 311 -8.03 50.89 -27.15
N LEU A 312 -7.03 50.01 -27.31
CA LEU A 312 -6.32 49.40 -26.18
C LEU A 312 -5.70 50.46 -25.26
N VAL A 313 -5.02 51.46 -25.82
CA VAL A 313 -4.44 52.59 -25.07
C VAL A 313 -5.53 53.37 -24.33
N MET A 314 -6.67 53.66 -24.98
CA MET A 314 -7.80 54.34 -24.33
C MET A 314 -8.33 53.53 -23.13
N ARG A 315 -8.50 52.22 -23.29
CA ARG A 315 -8.97 51.33 -22.22
C ARG A 315 -7.97 51.25 -21.06
N MET A 316 -6.66 51.21 -21.36
CA MET A 316 -5.61 51.28 -20.32
C MET A 316 -5.67 52.58 -19.53
N LYS A 317 -5.84 53.73 -20.20
CA LYS A 317 -6.06 55.04 -19.53
C LYS A 317 -7.32 55.04 -18.65
N GLN A 318 -8.42 54.48 -19.13
CA GLN A 318 -9.65 54.41 -18.34
C GLN A 318 -9.50 53.49 -17.12
N ASN A 319 -8.81 52.36 -17.28
CA ASN A 319 -8.59 51.40 -16.20
C ASN A 319 -7.76 51.97 -15.05
N ILE A 320 -6.66 52.70 -15.33
CA ILE A 320 -5.84 53.30 -14.28
C ILE A 320 -6.61 54.37 -13.48
N LEU A 321 -7.39 55.19 -14.18
CA LEU A 321 -8.26 56.20 -13.55
C LEU A 321 -9.36 55.58 -12.69
N THR A 322 -9.95 54.47 -13.14
CA THR A 322 -11.01 53.74 -12.41
C THR A 322 -10.45 53.10 -11.13
N ARG A 323 -9.15 52.78 -11.11
CA ARG A 323 -8.41 52.34 -9.91
C ARG A 323 -7.98 53.50 -9.01
N GLY A 324 -8.41 54.72 -9.30
CA GLY A 324 -8.13 55.91 -8.49
C GLY A 324 -6.71 56.46 -8.65
N ARG A 325 -5.99 56.10 -9.72
CA ARG A 325 -4.59 56.48 -9.93
C ARG A 325 -4.43 57.42 -11.12
N ALA A 326 -3.56 58.41 -10.99
CA ALA A 326 -3.23 59.36 -12.05
C ALA A 326 -2.16 58.85 -13.03
N ASP A 327 -1.34 57.90 -12.59
CA ASP A 327 -0.20 57.34 -13.33
C ASP A 327 0.14 55.90 -12.88
N TYR A 328 1.15 55.31 -13.51
CA TYR A 328 1.67 53.96 -13.23
C TYR A 328 2.92 53.97 -12.31
N ALA A 329 3.21 55.05 -11.57
CA ALA A 329 4.40 55.12 -10.70
C ALA A 329 4.40 54.08 -9.56
N TYR A 330 3.25 53.49 -9.25
CA TYR A 330 3.12 52.41 -8.27
C TYR A 330 3.69 51.06 -8.75
N ALA A 331 3.93 50.90 -10.06
CA ALA A 331 4.48 49.70 -10.67
C ALA A 331 5.99 49.89 -10.91
N VAL A 332 6.80 49.08 -10.23
CA VAL A 332 8.27 49.09 -10.29
C VAL A 332 8.77 47.90 -11.09
N VAL A 333 9.68 48.10 -12.03
CA VAL A 333 10.26 47.05 -12.87
C VAL A 333 11.21 46.20 -12.02
N ALA A 334 10.82 44.97 -11.70
CA ALA A 334 11.65 44.04 -10.94
C ALA A 334 12.70 43.36 -11.83
N SER A 335 12.30 42.97 -13.04
CA SER A 335 13.18 42.37 -14.04
C SER A 335 12.61 42.54 -15.44
N PHE A 336 13.39 43.14 -16.33
CA PHE A 336 13.17 43.15 -17.77
C PHE A 336 14.47 42.75 -18.47
N ARG A 337 14.49 41.55 -19.07
CA ARG A 337 15.73 40.98 -19.64
C ARG A 337 16.21 41.70 -20.90
N HIS A 338 15.30 42.31 -21.65
CA HIS A 338 15.62 43.01 -22.89
C HIS A 338 16.38 44.32 -22.63
N ASP A 339 16.06 45.03 -21.54
CA ASP A 339 16.80 46.20 -21.07
C ASP A 339 16.85 46.20 -19.53
N THR A 340 17.98 45.77 -18.98
CA THR A 340 18.17 45.71 -17.52
C THR A 340 18.41 47.08 -16.90
N SER A 341 18.67 48.12 -17.69
CA SER A 341 19.01 49.46 -17.19
C SER A 341 17.82 50.19 -16.56
N ILE A 342 16.61 49.67 -16.72
CA ILE A 342 15.38 50.18 -16.11
C ILE A 342 14.92 49.33 -14.92
N ASN A 343 15.60 48.22 -14.59
CA ASN A 343 15.28 47.47 -13.38
C ASN A 343 15.44 48.38 -12.14
N GLY A 344 14.46 48.34 -11.24
CA GLY A 344 14.35 49.23 -10.09
C GLY A 344 13.66 50.56 -10.36
N MET A 345 13.41 50.94 -11.61
CA MET A 345 12.65 52.14 -11.95
C MET A 345 11.14 51.85 -11.92
N ASN A 346 10.34 52.84 -11.53
CA ASN A 346 8.90 52.77 -11.78
C ASN A 346 8.56 53.10 -13.24
N ILE A 347 7.34 52.79 -13.70
CA ILE A 347 6.92 53.02 -15.09
C ILE A 347 7.03 54.50 -15.50
N LEU A 348 6.77 55.42 -14.58
CA LEU A 348 6.87 56.86 -14.83
C LEU A 348 8.32 57.27 -15.10
N GLU A 349 9.27 56.77 -14.31
CA GLU A 349 10.72 56.97 -14.51
C GLU A 349 11.23 56.30 -15.78
N ALA A 350 10.79 55.07 -16.05
CA ALA A 350 11.12 54.34 -17.27
C ALA A 350 10.62 55.08 -18.52
N ALA A 351 9.41 55.65 -18.48
CA ALA A 351 8.87 56.47 -19.58
C ALA A 351 9.70 57.73 -19.81
N LYS A 352 10.08 58.45 -18.74
CA LYS A 352 10.99 59.61 -18.85
C LYS A 352 12.31 59.23 -19.51
N LYS A 353 12.89 58.10 -19.12
CA LYS A 353 14.17 57.62 -19.63
C LYS A 353 14.10 57.15 -21.08
N LEU A 354 13.08 56.39 -21.45
CA LEU A 354 12.99 55.74 -22.76
C LEU A 354 12.35 56.63 -23.83
N HIS A 355 11.37 57.45 -23.46
CA HIS A 355 10.59 58.26 -24.41
C HIS A 355 10.74 59.78 -24.19
N GLY A 356 11.51 60.23 -23.19
CA GLY A 356 11.69 61.65 -22.90
C GLY A 356 10.44 62.35 -22.34
N SER A 357 9.42 61.59 -21.94
CA SER A 357 8.11 62.08 -21.47
C SER A 357 7.57 61.18 -20.36
N ASP A 358 6.84 61.76 -19.40
CA ASP A 358 6.08 61.03 -18.37
C ASP A 358 4.57 61.04 -18.58
N SER A 359 4.11 61.45 -19.77
CA SER A 359 2.70 61.38 -20.11
C SER A 359 2.16 59.96 -19.98
N LEU A 360 0.86 59.81 -19.69
CA LEU A 360 0.20 58.50 -19.63
C LEU A 360 0.38 57.70 -20.94
N ASP A 361 0.44 58.38 -22.08
CA ASP A 361 0.75 57.74 -23.36
C ASP A 361 2.15 57.11 -23.37
N ALA A 362 3.17 57.85 -22.93
CA ALA A 362 4.53 57.34 -22.86
C ALA A 362 4.65 56.17 -21.87
N GLN A 363 3.97 56.25 -20.73
CA GLN A 363 3.91 55.16 -19.75
C GLN A 363 3.26 53.90 -20.31
N ILE A 364 2.15 54.04 -21.06
CA ILE A 364 1.46 52.91 -21.70
C ILE A 364 2.34 52.29 -22.79
N GLU A 365 3.04 53.09 -23.59
CA GLU A 365 3.98 52.57 -24.59
C GLU A 365 5.09 51.73 -23.96
N VAL A 366 5.67 52.15 -22.83
CA VAL A 366 6.63 51.32 -22.06
C VAL A 366 6.04 49.96 -21.67
N ILE A 367 4.80 49.96 -21.16
CA ILE A 367 4.12 48.73 -20.74
C ILE A 367 3.88 47.79 -21.94
N LEU A 368 3.46 48.33 -23.09
CA LEU A 368 3.27 47.56 -24.31
C LEU A 368 4.60 47.03 -24.86
N ASP A 369 5.67 47.83 -24.77
CA ASP A 369 7.02 47.45 -25.18
C ASP A 369 7.60 46.32 -24.33
N PHE A 370 7.26 46.25 -23.04
CA PHE A 370 7.64 45.11 -22.20
C PHE A 370 7.08 43.81 -22.78
N GLU A 371 5.77 43.76 -23.02
CA GLU A 371 5.13 42.56 -23.53
C GLU A 371 5.60 42.21 -24.95
N LYS A 372 5.79 43.21 -25.82
CA LYS A 372 6.37 43.03 -27.16
C LYS A 372 7.74 42.36 -27.13
N ASN A 373 8.54 42.66 -26.11
CA ASN A 373 9.92 42.18 -25.96
C ASN A 373 10.07 41.06 -24.92
N GLY A 374 9.04 40.21 -24.77
CA GLY A 374 9.11 38.98 -23.97
C GLY A 374 8.64 39.10 -22.52
N GLY A 375 8.09 40.25 -22.14
CA GLY A 375 7.48 40.52 -20.84
C GLY A 375 8.47 41.02 -19.78
N ALA A 376 7.92 41.59 -18.70
CA ALA A 376 8.66 42.04 -17.53
C ALA A 376 7.98 41.59 -16.23
N GLN A 377 8.74 41.42 -15.16
CA GLN A 377 8.23 41.24 -13.81
C GLN A 377 8.17 42.59 -13.09
N GLY A 378 7.19 42.75 -12.20
CA GLY A 378 6.97 43.98 -11.45
C GLY A 378 6.72 43.80 -9.97
N VAL A 379 6.95 44.86 -9.22
CA VAL A 379 6.50 45.08 -7.84
C VAL A 379 5.44 46.18 -7.85
N PHE A 380 4.30 45.94 -7.22
CA PHE A 380 3.13 46.83 -7.29
C PHE A 380 2.75 47.31 -5.90
N HIS A 381 2.93 48.60 -5.65
CA HIS A 381 2.61 49.24 -4.37
C HIS A 381 1.11 49.61 -4.31
N GLY A 382 0.32 48.78 -3.65
CA GLY A 382 -1.14 48.93 -3.68
C GLY A 382 -1.92 48.36 -2.50
N MET A 383 -1.25 47.98 -1.42
CA MET A 383 -1.90 47.47 -0.20
C MET A 383 -1.69 48.41 0.97
N ASP A 384 -2.57 48.34 1.96
CA ASP A 384 -2.51 49.13 3.20
C ASP A 384 -1.99 48.30 4.39
N GLU A 385 -1.18 48.92 5.25
CA GLU A 385 -0.57 48.27 6.43
C GLU A 385 -1.62 47.93 7.50
N GLN A 386 -2.68 48.72 7.67
CA GLN A 386 -3.70 48.45 8.68
C GLN A 386 -4.55 47.24 8.30
N ASP A 387 -4.97 47.15 7.03
CA ASP A 387 -5.66 45.96 6.52
C ASP A 387 -4.79 44.71 6.58
N LEU A 388 -3.51 44.81 6.23
CA LEU A 388 -2.54 43.72 6.38
C LEU A 388 -2.49 43.23 7.84
N GLN A 389 -2.33 44.13 8.80
CA GLN A 389 -2.30 43.73 10.22
C GLN A 389 -3.63 43.10 10.69
N LYS A 390 -4.78 43.54 10.16
CA LYS A 390 -6.08 42.94 10.51
C LYS A 390 -6.21 41.51 9.98
N PHE A 391 -5.86 41.28 8.71
CA PHE A 391 -5.83 39.94 8.14
C PHE A 391 -4.84 39.03 8.87
N MET A 392 -3.65 39.53 9.21
CA MET A 392 -2.62 38.78 9.92
C MET A 392 -3.09 38.30 11.30
N ARG A 393 -3.79 39.14 12.07
CA ARG A 393 -4.35 38.80 13.40
C ARG A 393 -5.39 37.68 13.37
N HIS A 394 -6.04 37.45 12.23
CA HIS A 394 -7.12 36.48 12.17
C HIS A 394 -6.61 35.04 12.41
N PRO A 395 -7.19 34.23 13.32
CA PRO A 395 -6.62 32.94 13.74
C PRO A 395 -6.31 31.94 12.61
N ASN A 396 -7.12 31.96 11.54
CA ASN A 396 -7.00 31.07 10.38
C ASN A 396 -6.16 31.63 9.22
N THR A 397 -5.45 32.74 9.43
CA THR A 397 -4.48 33.28 8.47
C THR A 397 -3.11 32.65 8.71
N MET A 398 -2.66 31.84 7.75
CA MET A 398 -1.30 31.32 7.65
C MET A 398 -0.36 32.40 7.10
N ILE A 399 0.93 32.23 7.33
CA ILE A 399 1.95 33.09 6.72
C ILE A 399 2.53 32.37 5.51
N ALA A 400 2.59 33.07 4.38
CA ALA A 400 3.24 32.59 3.17
C ALA A 400 4.11 33.69 2.57
N SER A 401 5.12 33.36 1.75
CA SER A 401 5.96 34.40 1.13
C SER A 401 5.46 34.83 -0.25
N ASP A 402 4.74 33.96 -0.97
CA ASP A 402 4.41 34.16 -2.38
C ASP A 402 5.69 34.47 -3.21
N SER A 403 6.81 33.83 -2.88
CA SER A 403 8.09 34.01 -3.59
C SER A 403 8.56 32.72 -4.26
N GLY A 404 9.38 32.88 -5.30
CA GLY A 404 10.23 31.80 -5.82
C GLY A 404 11.62 31.81 -5.21
N ILE A 405 12.46 30.88 -5.67
CA ILE A 405 13.88 30.82 -5.31
C ILE A 405 14.59 32.06 -5.86
N ARG A 406 15.48 32.66 -5.06
CA ARG A 406 16.19 33.89 -5.43
C ARG A 406 17.68 33.62 -5.64
N GLU A 407 18.18 34.08 -6.77
CA GLU A 407 19.62 34.20 -7.02
C GLU A 407 20.11 35.50 -6.38
N PHE A 408 21.15 35.40 -5.54
CA PHE A 408 21.68 36.55 -4.81
C PHE A 408 22.37 37.54 -5.76
N GLY A 409 22.09 38.84 -5.59
CA GLY A 409 22.69 39.92 -6.37
C GLY A 409 22.16 40.09 -7.80
N LYS A 410 21.06 39.42 -8.16
CA LYS A 410 20.47 39.46 -9.51
C LYS A 410 19.08 40.07 -9.53
N ASP A 411 18.84 40.92 -10.54
CA ASP A 411 17.60 41.67 -10.75
C ASP A 411 17.26 42.60 -9.56
N VAL A 412 16.02 43.10 -9.48
CA VAL A 412 15.52 43.88 -8.32
C VAL A 412 14.24 43.22 -7.80
N PRO A 413 14.33 42.00 -7.23
CA PRO A 413 13.16 41.22 -6.83
C PRO A 413 12.45 41.82 -5.62
N HIS A 414 11.23 41.36 -5.37
CA HIS A 414 10.48 41.74 -4.17
C HIS A 414 11.18 41.24 -2.87
N PRO A 415 11.35 42.08 -1.83
CA PRO A 415 12.10 41.74 -0.60
C PRO A 415 11.53 40.55 0.20
N ARG A 416 10.22 40.27 0.05
CA ARG A 416 9.57 39.06 0.61
C ARG A 416 10.29 37.74 0.34
N GLY A 417 11.03 37.63 -0.77
CA GLY A 417 11.81 36.43 -1.06
C GLY A 417 12.98 36.19 -0.10
N TYR A 418 13.43 37.22 0.62
CA TYR A 418 14.57 37.16 1.52
C TYR A 418 14.22 37.32 3.00
N GLY A 419 13.04 37.84 3.33
CA GLY A 419 12.73 38.27 4.69
C GLY A 419 11.31 38.03 5.21
N ASN A 420 10.41 37.35 4.49
CA ASN A 420 8.99 37.24 4.89
C ASN A 420 8.76 36.76 6.34
N ASN A 421 9.23 35.56 6.69
CA ASN A 421 9.00 35.00 8.03
C ASN A 421 9.78 35.75 9.12
N ALA A 422 11.00 36.20 8.79
CA ALA A 422 11.80 37.04 9.69
C ALA A 422 11.12 38.39 9.98
N ARG A 423 10.44 38.98 9.00
CA ARG A 423 9.62 40.19 9.15
C ARG A 423 8.43 39.96 10.06
N VAL A 424 7.76 38.81 9.97
CA VAL A 424 6.69 38.45 10.92
C VAL A 424 7.21 38.48 12.36
N LEU A 425 8.35 37.84 12.61
CA LEU A 425 8.91 37.74 13.96
C LEU A 425 9.53 39.07 14.45
N GLY A 426 10.30 39.76 13.62
CA GLY A 426 10.94 41.03 13.98
C GLY A 426 9.94 42.18 14.03
N ARG A 427 9.22 42.44 12.95
CA ARG A 427 8.33 43.60 12.83
C ARG A 427 6.99 43.36 13.51
N TYR A 428 6.31 42.26 13.22
CA TYR A 428 4.91 42.07 13.64
C TYR A 428 4.75 41.42 15.01
N VAL A 429 5.74 40.66 15.51
CA VAL A 429 5.76 40.15 16.89
C VAL A 429 6.52 41.08 17.83
N ARG A 430 7.82 41.32 17.60
CA ARG A 430 8.66 42.11 18.52
C ARG A 430 8.32 43.60 18.50
N ASP A 431 8.31 44.24 17.34
CA ASP A 431 8.24 45.71 17.25
C ASP A 431 6.80 46.25 17.38
N LEU A 432 5.86 45.73 16.59
CA LEU A 432 4.49 46.21 16.51
C LEU A 432 3.49 45.45 17.40
N LYS A 433 3.88 44.27 17.91
CA LYS A 433 3.04 43.44 18.81
C LYS A 433 1.65 43.14 18.23
N VAL A 434 1.60 42.89 16.92
CA VAL A 434 0.39 42.48 16.19
C VAL A 434 0.03 41.04 16.52
N LEU A 435 1.03 40.17 16.68
CA LEU A 435 0.90 38.77 17.07
C LEU A 435 1.72 38.48 18.34
N THR A 436 1.33 37.46 19.10
CA THR A 436 2.24 36.84 20.07
C THR A 436 3.25 35.95 19.36
N LEU A 437 4.37 35.63 20.02
CA LEU A 437 5.39 34.73 19.45
C LEU A 437 4.79 33.34 19.18
N GLU A 438 4.05 32.81 20.14
CA GLU A 438 3.42 31.50 20.08
C GLU A 438 2.40 31.39 18.94
N ASP A 439 1.57 32.41 18.73
CA ASP A 439 0.60 32.42 17.63
C ASP A 439 1.29 32.61 16.27
N ALA A 440 2.33 33.45 16.18
CA ALA A 440 3.12 33.59 14.96
C ALA A 440 3.79 32.28 14.54
N VAL A 441 4.41 31.55 15.48
CA VAL A 441 4.98 30.23 15.20
C VAL A 441 3.88 29.25 14.77
N ARG A 442 2.75 29.16 15.48
CA ARG A 442 1.61 28.31 15.09
C ARG A 442 1.13 28.58 13.66
N LYS A 443 1.03 29.86 13.27
CA LYS A 443 0.63 30.32 11.93
C LYS A 443 1.65 30.01 10.84
N MET A 444 2.90 29.77 11.20
CA MET A 444 3.99 29.36 10.31
C MET A 444 4.28 27.84 10.38
N THR A 445 3.68 27.09 11.30
CA THR A 445 4.00 25.66 11.52
C THR A 445 2.76 24.76 11.53
N SER A 446 2.07 24.61 12.65
CA SER A 446 1.01 23.60 12.85
C SER A 446 -0.26 23.91 12.05
N LEU A 447 -0.59 25.19 11.85
CA LEU A 447 -1.73 25.60 11.02
C LEU A 447 -1.49 25.20 9.55
N PRO A 448 -0.38 25.61 8.89
CA PRO A 448 0.05 25.06 7.60
C PRO A 448 0.07 23.53 7.53
N ALA A 449 0.69 22.87 8.50
CA ALA A 449 0.80 21.41 8.53
C ALA A 449 -0.57 20.73 8.56
N THR A 450 -1.53 21.28 9.30
CA THR A 450 -2.90 20.76 9.37
C THR A 450 -3.65 21.00 8.07
N THR A 451 -3.56 22.20 7.50
CA THR A 451 -4.24 22.58 6.25
C THR A 451 -3.81 21.70 5.09
N TYR A 452 -2.49 21.52 4.92
CA TYR A 452 -1.87 20.76 3.82
C TYR A 452 -1.53 19.31 4.17
N ARG A 453 -1.90 18.85 5.37
CA ARG A 453 -1.76 17.47 5.87
C ARG A 453 -0.32 16.93 5.88
N PHE A 454 0.63 17.78 6.29
CA PHE A 454 2.00 17.35 6.58
C PHE A 454 2.02 16.48 7.85
N THR A 455 1.98 15.16 7.68
CA THR A 455 1.92 14.20 8.79
C THR A 455 3.22 14.21 9.59
N GLY A 456 3.11 14.38 10.92
CA GLY A 456 4.25 14.38 11.83
C GLY A 456 5.18 15.59 11.70
N ARG A 457 4.69 16.73 11.18
CA ARG A 457 5.43 18.00 11.06
C ARG A 457 4.59 19.16 11.61
N GLY A 458 5.24 20.30 11.85
CA GLY A 458 4.58 21.54 12.30
C GLY A 458 4.46 21.71 13.82
N GLU A 459 4.82 20.69 14.60
CA GLU A 459 4.87 20.72 16.06
C GLU A 459 6.16 20.07 16.57
N LEU A 460 6.76 20.63 17.64
CA LEU A 460 7.81 19.97 18.39
C LEU A 460 7.18 18.97 19.35
N LYS A 461 7.11 17.72 18.91
CA LYS A 461 6.51 16.61 19.64
C LYS A 461 7.32 15.34 19.43
N GLU A 462 7.48 14.53 20.46
CA GLU A 462 8.20 13.26 20.35
C GLU A 462 7.59 12.36 19.27
N GLY A 463 8.43 11.79 18.42
CA GLY A 463 8.06 11.01 17.24
C GLY A 463 7.88 11.84 15.95
N ASN A 464 7.68 13.16 16.03
CA ASN A 464 7.61 14.01 14.84
C ASN A 464 8.98 14.13 14.15
N TRP A 465 8.98 14.54 12.89
CA TRP A 465 10.20 14.90 12.16
C TRP A 465 10.91 16.06 12.86
N ALA A 466 12.24 15.99 12.92
CA ALA A 466 13.07 17.05 13.48
C ALA A 466 13.33 18.18 12.46
N ASP A 467 12.25 18.78 11.97
CA ASP A 467 12.31 20.09 11.30
C ASP A 467 12.29 21.17 12.39
N ILE A 468 13.38 21.91 12.54
CA ILE A 468 13.56 22.84 13.67
C ILE A 468 14.17 24.15 13.18
N ALA A 469 13.59 25.27 13.58
CA ALA A 469 14.17 26.60 13.43
C ALA A 469 14.59 27.13 14.81
N VAL A 470 15.85 27.54 14.94
CA VAL A 470 16.39 28.18 16.15
C VAL A 470 16.73 29.62 15.83
N PHE A 471 16.13 30.56 16.54
CA PHE A 471 16.28 32.00 16.27
C PHE A 471 16.42 32.85 17.52
N ASP A 472 17.13 33.97 17.37
CA ASP A 472 17.30 34.99 18.40
C ASP A 472 16.11 35.96 18.34
N PRO A 473 15.22 35.97 19.35
CA PRO A 473 14.01 36.78 19.33
C PRO A 473 14.31 38.29 19.38
N GLU A 474 15.49 38.69 19.84
CA GLU A 474 15.90 40.10 19.92
C GLU A 474 16.51 40.57 18.60
N LYS A 475 17.18 39.69 17.85
CA LYS A 475 17.90 40.06 16.60
C LYS A 475 17.19 39.73 15.31
N ILE A 476 16.21 38.82 15.31
CA ILE A 476 15.56 38.38 14.08
C ILE A 476 14.96 39.55 13.29
N GLY A 477 15.18 39.59 11.97
CA GLY A 477 14.72 40.68 11.12
C GLY A 477 15.02 40.51 9.63
N ASP A 478 14.37 41.37 8.84
CA ASP A 478 14.45 41.44 7.38
C ASP A 478 15.17 42.73 6.91
N PRO A 479 16.49 42.73 6.77
CA PRO A 479 17.22 43.90 6.23
C PRO A 479 16.89 44.22 4.77
N SER A 480 16.26 43.28 4.04
CA SER A 480 15.85 43.44 2.65
C SER A 480 14.78 44.53 2.48
N THR A 481 15.01 45.47 1.58
CA THR A 481 14.07 46.56 1.27
C THR A 481 13.67 46.54 -0.21
N TYR A 482 12.66 47.33 -0.58
CA TYR A 482 12.27 47.47 -2.00
C TYR A 482 13.38 48.05 -2.88
N ALA A 483 14.16 48.99 -2.36
CA ALA A 483 15.24 49.64 -3.10
C ALA A 483 16.54 48.84 -3.07
N ASP A 484 16.73 48.01 -2.04
CA ASP A 484 17.90 47.17 -1.85
C ASP A 484 17.46 45.77 -1.36
N PRO A 485 17.02 44.89 -2.29
CA PRO A 485 16.37 43.65 -1.92
C PRO A 485 17.33 42.50 -1.57
N HIS A 486 18.62 42.60 -1.88
CA HIS A 486 19.56 41.48 -1.76
C HIS A 486 20.22 41.38 -0.38
N HIS A 487 19.41 41.17 0.65
CA HIS A 487 19.88 40.91 2.00
C HIS A 487 19.11 39.75 2.62
N TYR A 488 19.82 38.70 3.03
CA TYR A 488 19.18 37.59 3.73
C TYR A 488 18.67 38.00 5.11
N ALA A 489 17.64 37.29 5.58
CA ALA A 489 17.18 37.37 6.96
C ALA A 489 18.33 37.12 7.96
N ILE A 490 18.27 37.83 9.08
CA ILE A 490 19.25 37.74 10.18
C ILE A 490 18.59 37.14 11.43
N GLY A 491 19.41 36.66 12.37
CA GLY A 491 18.95 36.17 13.67
C GLY A 491 18.46 34.72 13.67
N VAL A 492 18.70 33.94 12.62
CA VAL A 492 18.38 32.50 12.52
C VAL A 492 19.68 31.67 12.46
N PRO A 493 20.37 31.44 13.59
CA PRO A 493 21.65 30.74 13.58
C PRO A 493 21.56 29.26 13.20
N TRP A 494 20.43 28.58 13.45
CA TRP A 494 20.29 27.16 13.12
C TRP A 494 18.95 26.83 12.49
N VAL A 495 19.00 26.02 11.43
CA VAL A 495 17.82 25.41 10.80
C VAL A 495 18.14 23.97 10.51
N LEU A 496 17.27 23.08 10.96
CA LEU A 496 17.39 21.64 10.77
C LEU A 496 16.23 21.19 9.88
N VAL A 497 16.55 20.40 8.87
CA VAL A 497 15.56 19.72 8.02
C VAL A 497 15.75 18.23 8.21
N ASN A 498 14.71 17.53 8.67
CA ASN A 498 14.76 16.10 8.99
C ASN A 498 15.92 15.75 9.94
N GLY A 499 16.18 16.59 10.95
CA GLY A 499 17.22 16.41 11.96
C GLY A 499 18.64 16.80 11.53
N VAL A 500 18.84 17.21 10.28
CA VAL A 500 20.15 17.58 9.74
C VAL A 500 20.28 19.11 9.70
N PRO A 501 21.31 19.71 10.33
CA PRO A 501 21.57 21.15 10.21
C PRO A 501 21.86 21.57 8.76
N VAL A 502 20.95 22.35 8.17
CA VAL A 502 21.09 22.96 6.84
C VAL A 502 21.55 24.41 6.92
N ILE A 503 21.19 25.11 8.01
CA ILE A 503 21.84 26.36 8.42
C ILE A 503 22.56 26.09 9.75
N ALA A 504 23.83 26.46 9.84
CA ALA A 504 24.65 26.36 11.04
C ALA A 504 25.42 27.66 11.26
N GLN A 505 25.26 28.26 12.44
CA GLN A 505 25.82 29.56 12.80
C GLN A 505 25.51 30.67 11.77
N GLY A 506 24.34 30.60 11.13
CA GLY A 506 23.89 31.56 10.12
C GLY A 506 24.39 31.28 8.70
N GLU A 507 25.13 30.20 8.46
CA GLU A 507 25.60 29.82 7.12
C GLU A 507 24.98 28.51 6.63
N HIS A 508 24.76 28.42 5.31
CA HIS A 508 24.25 27.20 4.69
C HIS A 508 25.34 26.12 4.66
N THR A 509 25.04 24.92 5.18
CA THR A 509 26.02 23.83 5.34
C THR A 509 26.28 23.05 4.05
N GLY A 510 25.44 23.24 3.04
CA GLY A 510 25.43 22.46 1.79
C GLY A 510 24.71 21.11 1.92
N ALA A 511 24.21 20.77 3.12
CA ALA A 511 23.44 19.57 3.34
C ALA A 511 22.11 19.61 2.60
N LYS A 512 21.72 18.47 2.03
CA LYS A 512 20.47 18.32 1.25
C LYS A 512 19.60 17.18 1.78
N PRO A 513 19.04 17.32 2.99
CA PRO A 513 18.23 16.28 3.64
C PRO A 513 16.73 16.36 3.30
N GLY A 514 16.31 17.37 2.53
CA GLY A 514 14.92 17.60 2.18
C GLY A 514 14.34 16.45 1.34
N MET A 515 13.03 16.23 1.49
CA MET A 515 12.33 15.13 0.83
C MET A 515 11.07 15.57 0.08
N ALA A 516 10.66 14.72 -0.86
CA ALA A 516 9.34 14.76 -1.47
C ALA A 516 8.26 14.32 -0.46
N CYS A 517 7.52 15.28 0.07
CA CYS A 517 6.39 15.07 0.98
C CYS A 517 5.13 14.70 0.18
N ARG A 518 4.99 13.43 -0.16
CA ARG A 518 3.82 12.90 -0.91
C ARG A 518 2.59 12.83 -0.04
N PHE A 519 1.44 13.20 -0.61
CA PHE A 519 0.16 13.05 0.04
C PHE A 519 -0.30 11.59 0.05
N ALA A 520 -0.59 11.05 1.24
CA ALA A 520 -0.97 9.63 1.41
C ALA A 520 -2.43 9.29 0.99
N GLY A 521 -3.12 10.18 0.28
CA GLY A 521 -4.56 10.06 -0.03
C GLY A 521 -4.95 8.78 -0.79
N ALA A 522 -4.09 8.28 -1.67
CA ALA A 522 -4.35 7.04 -2.41
C ALA A 522 -4.31 5.77 -1.54
N GLN A 523 -3.48 5.76 -0.48
CA GLN A 523 -3.45 4.67 0.50
C GLN A 523 -4.67 4.75 1.43
N VAL A 524 -5.03 5.95 1.87
CA VAL A 524 -6.23 6.18 2.69
C VAL A 524 -7.50 5.76 1.95
N ALA A 525 -7.59 6.00 0.63
CA ALA A 525 -8.72 5.56 -0.18
C ALA A 525 -8.86 4.03 -0.25
N LEU A 526 -7.76 3.29 -0.46
CA LEU A 526 -7.80 1.82 -0.45
C LEU A 526 -8.18 1.27 0.93
N GLN A 527 -7.58 1.83 2.00
CA GLN A 527 -7.91 1.45 3.37
C GLN A 527 -9.38 1.67 3.68
N ALA A 528 -9.92 2.84 3.31
CA ALA A 528 -11.33 3.16 3.51
C ALA A 528 -12.26 2.23 2.70
N GLN A 529 -11.90 1.90 1.46
CA GLN A 529 -12.68 0.96 0.64
C GLN A 529 -12.70 -0.46 1.23
N LEU A 530 -11.54 -0.97 1.65
CA LEU A 530 -11.42 -2.28 2.27
C LEU A 530 -12.15 -2.34 3.61
N GLU A 531 -12.01 -1.31 4.45
CA GLU A 531 -12.72 -1.21 5.74
C GLU A 531 -14.23 -1.17 5.50
N ALA A 532 -14.70 -0.27 4.64
CA ALA A 532 -16.12 -0.14 4.32
C ALA A 532 -16.72 -1.44 3.77
N TYR A 533 -15.92 -2.24 3.05
CA TYR A 533 -16.34 -3.55 2.56
C TYR A 533 -16.54 -4.56 3.69
N VAL A 534 -15.53 -4.75 4.55
CA VAL A 534 -15.58 -5.77 5.62
C VAL A 534 -16.59 -5.42 6.71
N THR A 535 -16.94 -4.14 6.86
CA THR A 535 -17.94 -3.64 7.82
C THR A 535 -19.35 -3.50 7.24
N GLN A 536 -19.64 -4.01 6.02
CA GLN A 536 -21.00 -3.91 5.46
C GLN A 536 -22.04 -4.59 6.38
N PRO A 537 -23.27 -4.05 6.51
CA PRO A 537 -24.30 -4.63 7.37
C PRO A 537 -24.60 -6.11 7.10
N LYS A 538 -24.43 -6.58 5.85
CA LYS A 538 -24.59 -7.99 5.47
C LYS A 538 -23.59 -8.93 6.18
N PHE A 539 -22.51 -8.39 6.72
CA PHE A 539 -21.48 -9.10 7.48
C PHE A 539 -21.60 -8.93 9.00
N ALA A 540 -22.69 -8.34 9.53
CA ALA A 540 -22.82 -8.05 10.97
C ALA A 540 -22.69 -9.29 11.87
N GLY A 541 -23.04 -10.49 11.39
CA GLY A 541 -22.85 -11.77 12.10
C GLY A 541 -21.53 -12.49 11.79
N ALA A 542 -20.78 -12.01 10.80
CA ALA A 542 -19.50 -12.56 10.41
C ALA A 542 -18.36 -11.96 11.24
N PHE A 543 -17.23 -12.66 11.25
CA PHE A 543 -16.00 -12.21 11.86
C PHE A 543 -14.91 -12.20 10.79
N TRP A 544 -14.33 -11.03 10.51
CA TRP A 544 -13.32 -10.83 9.48
C TRP A 544 -11.93 -10.74 10.10
N GLY A 545 -10.96 -11.35 9.43
CA GLY A 545 -9.53 -11.17 9.68
C GLY A 545 -8.85 -10.91 8.34
N VAL A 546 -8.26 -9.73 8.18
CA VAL A 546 -7.67 -9.28 6.92
C VAL A 546 -6.31 -8.66 7.16
N LYS A 547 -5.34 -9.03 6.33
CA LYS A 547 -4.01 -8.39 6.26
C LYS A 547 -3.56 -8.29 4.80
N VAL A 548 -3.06 -7.12 4.42
CA VAL A 548 -2.51 -6.84 3.08
C VAL A 548 -1.20 -6.08 3.26
N VAL A 549 -0.12 -6.59 2.66
CA VAL A 549 1.23 -6.03 2.78
C VAL A 549 1.89 -5.94 1.41
N SER A 550 2.55 -4.82 1.17
CA SER A 550 3.45 -4.62 0.03
C SER A 550 4.69 -5.49 0.18
N LEU A 551 4.96 -6.34 -0.81
CA LEU A 551 6.22 -7.09 -0.90
C LEU A 551 7.38 -6.22 -1.38
N ASP A 552 7.09 -5.14 -2.11
CA ASP A 552 8.11 -4.25 -2.64
C ASP A 552 8.68 -3.32 -1.56
N THR A 553 7.84 -2.90 -0.60
CA THR A 553 8.23 -1.95 0.46
C THR A 553 8.19 -2.51 1.88
N GLY A 554 7.53 -3.66 2.10
CA GLY A 554 7.25 -4.21 3.43
C GLY A 554 6.13 -3.50 4.19
N ARG A 555 5.54 -2.43 3.63
CA ARG A 555 4.49 -1.62 4.26
C ARG A 555 3.17 -2.39 4.36
N THR A 556 2.52 -2.33 5.53
CA THR A 556 1.13 -2.78 5.68
C THR A 556 0.20 -1.79 4.99
N LEU A 557 -0.52 -2.26 3.97
CA LEU A 557 -1.51 -1.45 3.26
C LEU A 557 -2.86 -1.48 3.96
N PHE A 558 -3.25 -2.62 4.51
CA PHE A 558 -4.51 -2.76 5.24
C PHE A 558 -4.42 -3.88 6.29
N ALA A 559 -5.08 -3.67 7.43
CA ALA A 559 -5.20 -4.65 8.49
C ALA A 559 -6.54 -4.46 9.21
N HIS A 560 -7.33 -5.53 9.33
CA HIS A 560 -8.59 -5.56 10.07
C HIS A 560 -8.61 -6.82 10.93
N ALA A 561 -8.63 -6.66 12.25
CA ALA A 561 -8.53 -7.75 13.22
C ALA A 561 -7.44 -8.79 12.86
N ALA A 562 -6.29 -8.31 12.36
CA ALA A 562 -5.28 -9.16 11.73
C ALA A 562 -4.62 -10.17 12.68
N ASP A 563 -4.64 -9.90 13.98
CA ASP A 563 -4.10 -10.76 15.05
C ASP A 563 -5.16 -11.70 15.65
N ALA A 564 -6.40 -11.67 15.14
CA ALA A 564 -7.45 -12.54 15.64
C ALA A 564 -7.26 -13.97 15.12
N ARG A 565 -7.29 -14.94 16.03
CA ARG A 565 -7.24 -16.37 15.69
C ARG A 565 -8.57 -16.82 15.10
N MET A 566 -8.50 -17.36 13.90
CA MET A 566 -9.63 -17.79 13.10
C MET A 566 -9.34 -19.16 12.51
N SER A 567 -10.38 -19.95 12.25
CA SER A 567 -10.21 -21.22 11.55
C SER A 567 -9.80 -20.95 10.10
N PRO A 568 -8.61 -21.39 9.65
CA PRO A 568 -8.14 -21.15 8.29
C PRO A 568 -8.76 -22.07 7.26
N ALA A 569 -9.46 -23.14 7.67
CA ALA A 569 -9.79 -24.24 6.80
C ALA A 569 -8.54 -24.68 5.98
N SER A 570 -8.69 -24.99 4.70
CA SER A 570 -7.57 -25.44 3.84
C SER A 570 -6.44 -24.42 3.59
N ASN A 571 -6.49 -23.20 4.16
CA ASN A 571 -5.28 -22.38 4.22
C ASN A 571 -4.21 -22.96 5.16
N SER A 572 -4.55 -23.92 6.04
CA SER A 572 -3.57 -24.75 6.75
C SER A 572 -2.55 -25.40 5.81
N LYS A 573 -2.96 -25.77 4.59
CA LYS A 573 -2.08 -26.38 3.58
C LYS A 573 -0.93 -25.47 3.17
N LEU A 574 -1.07 -24.15 3.28
CA LEU A 574 0.03 -23.21 3.05
C LEU A 574 1.18 -23.48 4.02
N TYR A 575 0.85 -23.73 5.29
CA TYR A 575 1.79 -23.99 6.37
C TYR A 575 2.46 -25.35 6.20
N ALA A 576 1.68 -26.41 6.00
CA ALA A 576 2.20 -27.76 5.80
C ALA A 576 3.10 -27.87 4.56
N CYS A 577 2.69 -27.28 3.42
CA CYS A 577 3.49 -27.31 2.19
C CYS A 577 4.74 -26.44 2.30
N ALA A 578 4.66 -25.26 2.94
CA ALA A 578 5.84 -24.42 3.16
C ALA A 578 6.87 -25.11 4.06
N LEU A 579 6.43 -25.73 5.16
CA LEU A 579 7.28 -26.54 6.04
C LEU A 579 7.97 -27.67 5.27
N ALA A 580 7.22 -28.43 4.47
CA ALA A 580 7.77 -29.54 3.70
C ALA A 580 8.82 -29.06 2.69
N LEU A 581 8.54 -27.98 1.96
CA LEU A 581 9.49 -27.39 1.00
C LEU A 581 10.74 -26.83 1.69
N ASP A 582 10.59 -26.12 2.80
CA ASP A 582 11.70 -25.57 3.58
C ASP A 582 12.65 -26.67 4.07
N GLN A 583 12.09 -27.73 4.67
CA GLN A 583 12.87 -28.75 5.36
C GLN A 583 13.39 -29.86 4.46
N LEU A 584 12.69 -30.18 3.36
CA LEU A 584 13.06 -31.29 2.46
C LEU A 584 13.57 -30.81 1.10
N GLY A 585 13.13 -29.63 0.63
CA GLY A 585 13.43 -29.11 -0.70
C GLY A 585 12.52 -29.67 -1.80
N GLY A 586 12.37 -28.92 -2.89
CA GLY A 586 11.43 -29.26 -3.97
C GLY A 586 11.74 -30.55 -4.73
N ASP A 587 13.00 -31.01 -4.72
CA ASP A 587 13.44 -32.24 -5.40
C ASP A 587 13.37 -33.49 -4.52
N TYR A 588 12.99 -33.35 -3.25
CA TYR A 588 12.84 -34.48 -2.35
C TYR A 588 11.81 -35.48 -2.90
N ARG A 589 12.07 -36.77 -2.69
CA ARG A 589 11.16 -37.86 -3.04
C ARG A 589 10.94 -38.74 -1.82
N ILE A 590 9.69 -39.11 -1.57
CA ILE A 590 9.34 -40.11 -0.57
C ILE A 590 9.70 -41.47 -1.16
N VAL A 591 10.49 -42.25 -0.42
CA VAL A 591 10.97 -43.56 -0.87
C VAL A 591 10.22 -44.64 -0.10
N THR A 592 9.59 -45.56 -0.83
CA THR A 592 8.89 -46.73 -0.29
C THR A 592 9.75 -47.98 -0.50
N PRO A 593 10.38 -48.53 0.55
CA PRO A 593 11.20 -49.73 0.45
C PRO A 593 10.38 -51.00 0.21
N LEU A 594 10.90 -51.88 -0.65
CA LEU A 594 10.41 -53.24 -0.82
C LEU A 594 11.38 -54.18 -0.10
N LEU A 595 10.88 -54.90 0.90
CA LEU A 595 11.67 -55.76 1.78
C LEU A 595 11.18 -57.21 1.69
N ALA A 596 12.00 -58.15 2.13
CA ALA A 596 11.59 -59.53 2.33
C ALA A 596 12.16 -60.12 3.61
N THR A 597 11.45 -61.11 4.18
CA THR A 597 11.94 -61.83 5.37
C THR A 597 13.01 -62.88 5.05
N ALA A 598 13.21 -63.19 3.76
CA ALA A 598 14.27 -64.05 3.26
C ALA A 598 14.85 -63.48 1.93
N PRO A 599 16.13 -63.71 1.63
CA PRO A 599 16.72 -63.33 0.34
C PRO A 599 16.09 -64.09 -0.83
N VAL A 600 16.18 -63.51 -2.03
CA VAL A 600 15.78 -64.18 -3.28
C VAL A 600 16.76 -65.32 -3.56
N ASP A 601 16.26 -66.55 -3.69
CA ASP A 601 17.09 -67.71 -4.01
C ASP A 601 17.51 -67.75 -5.49
N ALA A 602 18.42 -68.66 -5.85
CA ALA A 602 18.91 -68.80 -7.22
C ALA A 602 17.83 -69.10 -8.27
N ALA A 603 16.65 -69.58 -7.86
CA ALA A 603 15.51 -69.83 -8.72
C ALA A 603 14.55 -68.62 -8.80
N GLY A 604 14.83 -67.54 -8.07
CA GLY A 604 14.00 -66.34 -8.01
C GLY A 604 12.88 -66.40 -6.96
N ASN A 605 12.94 -67.32 -6.00
CA ASN A 605 11.90 -67.42 -4.96
C ASN A 605 12.26 -66.64 -3.70
N ILE A 606 11.26 -65.97 -3.12
CA ILE A 606 11.30 -65.50 -1.74
C ILE A 606 10.64 -66.57 -0.88
N LYS A 607 11.45 -67.28 -0.05
CA LYS A 607 10.96 -68.27 0.93
C LYS A 607 10.52 -67.61 2.23
N GLY A 608 9.61 -66.64 2.10
CA GLY A 608 9.20 -65.75 3.18
C GLY A 608 8.24 -64.69 2.66
N ASP A 609 8.00 -63.68 3.47
CA ASP A 609 7.04 -62.61 3.18
C ASP A 609 7.70 -61.54 2.32
N LEU A 610 6.91 -60.95 1.43
CA LEU A 610 7.23 -59.72 0.70
C LEU A 610 6.56 -58.56 1.41
N ILE A 611 7.32 -57.53 1.80
CA ILE A 611 6.86 -56.41 2.60
C ILE A 611 7.03 -55.12 1.82
N ILE A 612 5.94 -54.39 1.62
CA ILE A 612 5.92 -53.03 1.08
C ILE A 612 5.88 -52.07 2.27
N SER A 613 7.00 -51.40 2.58
CA SER A 613 7.11 -50.52 3.75
C SER A 613 6.67 -49.10 3.37
N GLY A 614 5.40 -48.78 3.62
CA GLY A 614 4.81 -47.49 3.32
C GLY A 614 5.46 -46.35 4.10
N ARG A 615 5.67 -45.22 3.43
CA ARG A 615 6.24 -43.99 4.00
C ARG A 615 5.36 -42.76 3.73
N GLY A 616 4.08 -42.96 3.42
CA GLY A 616 3.14 -41.87 3.14
C GLY A 616 3.31 -41.26 1.74
N ASP A 617 3.75 -42.03 0.75
CA ASP A 617 3.75 -41.57 -0.64
C ASP A 617 2.30 -41.37 -1.12
N PRO A 618 1.89 -40.13 -1.49
CA PRO A 618 0.55 -39.84 -1.98
C PRO A 618 0.38 -40.04 -3.50
N GLY A 619 1.42 -40.50 -4.20
CA GLY A 619 1.52 -40.49 -5.65
C GLY A 619 0.83 -41.64 -6.38
N TRP A 620 0.37 -42.68 -5.68
CA TRP A 620 -0.21 -43.88 -6.34
C TRP A 620 -1.70 -43.65 -6.66
N ASN A 621 -1.96 -42.75 -7.62
CA ASN A 621 -3.30 -42.29 -7.98
C ASN A 621 -3.50 -42.22 -9.50
N PRO A 622 -3.64 -43.37 -10.18
CA PRO A 622 -3.95 -43.43 -11.62
C PRO A 622 -5.24 -42.69 -12.00
N ARG A 623 -6.22 -42.58 -11.10
CA ARG A 623 -7.47 -41.84 -11.35
C ARG A 623 -7.22 -40.38 -11.71
N MET A 624 -6.39 -39.68 -10.93
CA MET A 624 -6.03 -38.28 -11.18
C MET A 624 -5.24 -38.10 -12.48
N GLU A 625 -4.46 -39.11 -12.87
CA GLU A 625 -3.69 -39.14 -14.10
C GLU A 625 -4.51 -39.61 -15.32
N LYS A 626 -5.77 -40.01 -15.11
CA LYS A 626 -6.65 -40.62 -16.13
C LYS A 626 -6.03 -41.86 -16.78
N LYS A 627 -5.30 -42.64 -15.99
CA LYS A 627 -4.68 -43.91 -16.42
C LYS A 627 -5.52 -45.10 -15.98
N ASP A 628 -5.20 -46.27 -16.54
CA ASP A 628 -5.75 -47.54 -16.07
C ASP A 628 -5.33 -47.80 -14.62
N PHE A 629 -6.26 -48.30 -13.80
CA PHE A 629 -6.06 -48.53 -12.36
C PHE A 629 -4.82 -49.39 -12.07
N TRP A 630 -4.54 -50.39 -12.90
CA TRP A 630 -3.45 -51.34 -12.65
C TRP A 630 -2.07 -50.72 -12.87
N THR A 631 -1.98 -49.57 -13.53
CA THR A 631 -0.71 -48.84 -13.73
C THR A 631 -0.08 -48.38 -12.40
N ALA A 632 -0.87 -48.23 -11.34
CA ALA A 632 -0.37 -47.92 -9.99
C ALA A 632 0.67 -48.94 -9.48
N PHE A 633 0.60 -50.18 -9.94
CA PHE A 633 1.45 -51.28 -9.45
C PHE A 633 2.68 -51.54 -10.31
N GLU A 634 2.79 -50.90 -11.49
CA GLU A 634 3.91 -51.09 -12.41
C GLU A 634 5.29 -50.83 -11.77
N PRO A 635 5.48 -49.76 -10.97
CA PRO A 635 6.77 -49.50 -10.32
C PRO A 635 7.19 -50.62 -9.36
N PHE A 636 6.24 -51.19 -8.61
CA PHE A 636 6.49 -52.29 -7.69
C PHE A 636 6.87 -53.57 -8.43
N ILE A 637 6.14 -53.89 -9.50
CA ILE A 637 6.44 -55.04 -10.37
C ILE A 637 7.84 -54.89 -10.98
N ALA A 638 8.18 -53.70 -11.46
CA ALA A 638 9.49 -53.42 -12.05
C ALA A 638 10.62 -53.60 -11.03
N ALA A 639 10.49 -53.04 -9.83
CA ALA A 639 11.48 -53.19 -8.76
C ALA A 639 11.68 -54.66 -8.36
N LEU A 640 10.60 -55.45 -8.26
CA LEU A 640 10.69 -56.87 -7.93
C LEU A 640 11.32 -57.71 -9.04
N LYS A 641 10.99 -57.42 -10.31
CA LYS A 641 11.64 -58.07 -11.46
C LYS A 641 13.13 -57.75 -11.52
N GLN A 642 13.51 -56.51 -11.24
CA GLN A 642 14.91 -56.10 -11.17
C GLN A 642 15.66 -56.82 -10.04
N ALA A 643 15.00 -57.09 -8.93
CA ALA A 643 15.51 -57.90 -7.83
C ALA A 643 15.55 -59.41 -8.13
N GLY A 644 15.13 -59.84 -9.33
CA GLY A 644 15.13 -61.25 -9.76
C GLY A 644 13.98 -62.08 -9.19
N VAL A 645 12.95 -61.44 -8.60
CA VAL A 645 11.82 -62.14 -7.98
C VAL A 645 10.91 -62.73 -9.05
N LYS A 646 10.66 -64.03 -8.93
CA LYS A 646 9.73 -64.81 -9.77
C LYS A 646 8.56 -65.40 -8.99
N ARG A 647 8.70 -65.57 -7.67
CA ARG A 647 7.66 -66.16 -6.81
C ARG A 647 7.86 -65.80 -5.35
N VAL A 648 6.76 -65.69 -4.59
CA VAL A 648 6.75 -65.47 -3.13
C VAL A 648 5.94 -66.59 -2.47
N THR A 649 6.55 -67.33 -1.53
CA THR A 649 5.85 -68.42 -0.84
C THR A 649 5.16 -67.97 0.45
N GLY A 650 5.59 -66.85 1.05
CA GLY A 650 4.96 -66.25 2.22
C GLY A 650 3.88 -65.23 1.86
N ASP A 651 3.53 -64.40 2.83
CA ASP A 651 2.50 -63.36 2.70
C ASP A 651 3.01 -62.14 1.92
N LEU A 652 2.09 -61.41 1.28
CA LEU A 652 2.32 -60.05 0.81
C LEU A 652 1.80 -59.08 1.88
N VAL A 653 2.72 -58.35 2.50
CA VAL A 653 2.43 -57.40 3.57
C VAL A 653 2.53 -55.97 3.06
N ALA A 654 1.44 -55.20 3.18
CA ALA A 654 1.46 -53.75 3.05
C ALA A 654 1.64 -53.14 4.45
N ASP A 655 2.85 -52.73 4.79
CA ASP A 655 3.20 -52.23 6.11
C ASP A 655 3.03 -50.70 6.17
N ALA A 656 1.95 -50.27 6.79
CA ALA A 656 1.62 -48.87 7.04
C ALA A 656 1.96 -48.39 8.46
N THR A 657 2.71 -49.17 9.25
CA THR A 657 3.03 -48.85 10.66
C THR A 657 4.07 -47.75 10.85
N TRP A 658 4.61 -47.22 9.74
CA TRP A 658 5.53 -46.08 9.77
C TRP A 658 4.87 -44.84 10.40
N LEU A 659 3.64 -44.55 9.98
CA LEU A 659 2.81 -43.53 10.63
C LEU A 659 2.21 -44.13 11.91
N ARG A 660 2.42 -43.44 13.03
CA ARG A 660 2.09 -43.91 14.38
C ARG A 660 1.00 -43.05 15.01
N GLU A 661 -0.16 -43.07 14.37
CA GLU A 661 -1.34 -42.32 14.81
C GLU A 661 -2.63 -43.05 14.43
N PRO A 662 -3.78 -42.64 15.00
CA PRO A 662 -5.08 -43.08 14.53
C PRO A 662 -5.26 -42.78 13.02
N PRO A 663 -6.02 -43.58 12.28
CA PRO A 663 -6.19 -43.40 10.84
C PRO A 663 -7.08 -42.19 10.46
N GLN A 664 -7.50 -41.38 11.42
CA GLN A 664 -8.26 -40.15 11.22
C GLN A 664 -7.48 -38.98 11.80
N GLY A 665 -7.48 -37.83 11.10
CA GLY A 665 -6.76 -36.65 11.58
C GLY A 665 -7.32 -36.10 12.88
N ALA A 666 -6.46 -35.49 13.69
CA ALA A 666 -6.83 -34.86 14.95
C ALA A 666 -7.90 -33.77 14.73
N GLY A 667 -8.95 -33.78 15.58
CA GLY A 667 -10.02 -32.78 15.54
C GLY A 667 -11.01 -32.89 14.38
N TRP A 668 -10.96 -33.96 13.57
CA TRP A 668 -11.95 -34.25 12.53
C TRP A 668 -13.31 -34.63 13.13
N ALA A 669 -14.40 -34.27 12.46
CA ALA A 669 -15.73 -34.68 12.87
C ALA A 669 -16.06 -36.06 12.29
N VAL A 670 -16.82 -36.87 13.03
CA VAL A 670 -17.26 -38.21 12.59
C VAL A 670 -17.99 -38.18 11.24
N GLY A 671 -18.69 -37.08 10.95
CA GLY A 671 -19.35 -36.89 9.66
C GLY A 671 -18.37 -36.78 8.49
N ASP A 672 -17.18 -36.20 8.72
CA ASP A 672 -16.18 -35.98 7.66
C ASP A 672 -15.63 -37.33 7.14
N LEU A 673 -15.60 -38.38 7.98
CA LEU A 673 -15.08 -39.72 7.64
C LEU A 673 -15.89 -40.45 6.55
N GLN A 674 -17.08 -39.95 6.23
CA GLN A 674 -17.97 -40.51 5.23
C GLN A 674 -17.66 -39.97 3.83
N ASP A 675 -17.06 -38.79 3.75
CA ASP A 675 -16.76 -38.10 2.49
C ASP A 675 -15.32 -38.34 2.04
N ASP A 676 -15.08 -38.25 0.74
CA ASP A 676 -13.76 -38.46 0.11
C ASP A 676 -12.63 -37.62 0.73
N TYR A 677 -12.93 -36.40 1.17
CA TYR A 677 -11.99 -35.49 1.81
C TYR A 677 -11.61 -35.88 3.25
N GLY A 678 -12.31 -36.85 3.86
CA GLY A 678 -12.01 -37.43 5.17
C GLY A 678 -11.57 -38.90 5.10
N ALA A 679 -10.98 -39.32 3.97
CA ALA A 679 -10.42 -40.66 3.81
C ALA A 679 -9.31 -40.96 4.84
N GLU A 680 -9.17 -42.23 5.23
CA GLU A 680 -8.21 -42.65 6.26
C GLU A 680 -6.75 -42.29 5.89
N ILE A 681 -6.02 -41.75 6.87
CA ILE A 681 -4.58 -41.49 6.81
C ILE A 681 -3.84 -42.82 6.99
N SER A 682 -3.02 -43.20 6.02
CA SER A 682 -2.25 -44.44 6.04
C SER A 682 -0.95 -44.30 5.26
N ALA A 683 0.16 -44.82 5.81
CA ALA A 683 1.46 -44.75 5.16
C ALA A 683 1.52 -45.52 3.81
N ILE A 684 0.51 -46.38 3.56
CA ILE A 684 0.20 -46.98 2.27
C ILE A 684 -1.09 -46.34 1.77
N SER A 685 -1.03 -45.63 0.64
CA SER A 685 -2.19 -45.00 0.03
C SER A 685 -2.42 -45.50 -1.40
N LEU A 686 -3.67 -45.61 -1.83
CA LEU A 686 -4.03 -46.00 -3.20
C LEU A 686 -5.25 -45.20 -3.64
N ASP A 687 -5.15 -44.49 -4.77
CA ASP A 687 -6.25 -43.68 -5.30
C ASP A 687 -6.90 -42.81 -4.20
N GLU A 688 -6.08 -42.07 -3.45
CA GLU A 688 -6.53 -41.20 -2.34
C GLU A 688 -7.41 -41.90 -1.28
N ASN A 689 -7.30 -43.22 -1.16
CA ASN A 689 -8.03 -44.06 -0.20
C ASN A 689 -9.56 -43.94 -0.32
N TYR A 690 -10.08 -43.72 -1.53
CA TYR A 690 -11.51 -43.85 -1.84
C TYR A 690 -11.73 -44.44 -3.24
N VAL A 691 -12.89 -45.06 -3.42
CA VAL A 691 -13.33 -45.60 -4.71
C VAL A 691 -14.50 -44.82 -5.26
N ASP A 692 -14.61 -44.72 -6.58
CA ASP A 692 -15.72 -44.04 -7.23
C ASP A 692 -16.91 -45.00 -7.36
N LEU A 693 -18.05 -44.57 -6.84
CA LEU A 693 -19.33 -45.23 -7.00
C LEU A 693 -20.12 -44.55 -8.12
N HIS A 694 -20.42 -45.32 -9.17
CA HIS A 694 -21.26 -44.89 -10.28
C HIS A 694 -22.70 -45.36 -10.06
N VAL A 695 -23.67 -44.43 -10.06
CA VAL A 695 -25.10 -44.72 -9.79
C VAL A 695 -25.98 -44.22 -10.93
N THR A 696 -26.79 -45.10 -11.51
CA THR A 696 -27.76 -44.78 -12.58
C THR A 696 -29.17 -45.25 -12.22
N PRO A 697 -30.24 -44.59 -12.70
CA PRO A 697 -31.58 -45.14 -12.62
C PRO A 697 -31.68 -46.51 -13.32
N ALA A 698 -32.63 -47.34 -12.87
CA ALA A 698 -32.96 -48.60 -13.55
C ALA A 698 -33.65 -48.35 -14.89
N LYS A 699 -33.88 -49.43 -15.63
CA LYS A 699 -34.65 -49.37 -16.89
C LYS A 699 -36.15 -49.26 -16.68
N GLU A 700 -36.66 -49.64 -15.51
CA GLU A 700 -38.09 -49.66 -15.20
C GLU A 700 -38.39 -48.95 -13.87
N ILE A 701 -39.55 -48.30 -13.80
CA ILE A 701 -40.04 -47.63 -12.59
C ILE A 701 -40.29 -48.67 -11.49
N GLY A 702 -39.95 -48.32 -10.25
CA GLY A 702 -40.09 -49.18 -9.07
C GLY A 702 -38.89 -50.10 -8.82
N GLN A 703 -37.98 -50.27 -9.79
CA GLN A 703 -36.75 -51.03 -9.61
C GLN A 703 -35.64 -50.19 -8.96
N PRO A 704 -34.74 -50.79 -8.15
CA PRO A 704 -33.59 -50.08 -7.62
C PRO A 704 -32.64 -49.68 -8.74
N GLY A 705 -31.98 -48.52 -8.60
CA GLY A 705 -30.96 -48.06 -9.53
C GLY A 705 -29.81 -49.06 -9.66
N VAL A 706 -29.01 -48.93 -10.72
CA VAL A 706 -27.77 -49.69 -10.89
C VAL A 706 -26.64 -48.92 -10.22
N ALA A 707 -25.85 -49.59 -9.39
CA ALA A 707 -24.73 -49.00 -8.68
C ALA A 707 -23.50 -49.92 -8.77
N GLU A 708 -22.34 -49.37 -9.14
CA GLU A 708 -21.09 -50.12 -9.27
C GLU A 708 -19.87 -49.30 -8.83
N PHE A 709 -18.90 -49.96 -8.19
CA PHE A 709 -17.61 -49.35 -7.90
C PHE A 709 -16.69 -49.47 -9.12
N LYS A 710 -16.03 -48.38 -9.51
CA LYS A 710 -15.12 -48.37 -10.66
C LYS A 710 -13.81 -49.10 -10.37
N GLN A 711 -13.26 -48.91 -9.17
CA GLN A 711 -12.03 -49.55 -8.75
C GLN A 711 -12.31 -50.99 -8.25
N PRO A 712 -11.48 -51.97 -8.63
CA PRO A 712 -11.71 -53.37 -8.30
C PRO A 712 -11.25 -53.70 -6.88
N LEU A 713 -11.73 -54.84 -6.37
CA LEU A 713 -11.25 -55.49 -5.15
C LEU A 713 -11.29 -54.61 -3.89
N SER A 714 -12.15 -53.59 -3.86
CA SER A 714 -12.31 -52.71 -2.69
C SER A 714 -12.79 -53.44 -1.43
N GLY A 715 -13.50 -54.56 -1.60
CA GLY A 715 -14.13 -55.27 -0.47
C GLY A 715 -15.35 -54.55 0.10
N LEU A 716 -15.76 -53.42 -0.49
CA LEU A 716 -16.98 -52.72 -0.14
C LEU A 716 -18.22 -53.50 -0.64
N VAL A 717 -19.28 -53.46 0.14
CA VAL A 717 -20.55 -54.14 -0.13
C VAL A 717 -21.67 -53.11 -0.23
N LEU A 718 -22.41 -53.11 -1.34
CA LEU A 718 -23.54 -52.20 -1.56
C LEU A 718 -24.82 -52.72 -0.92
N ASP A 719 -25.47 -51.89 -0.11
CA ASP A 719 -26.86 -52.01 0.31
C ASP A 719 -27.69 -50.99 -0.46
N ASN A 720 -28.16 -51.39 -1.64
CA ASN A 720 -28.87 -50.51 -2.54
C ASN A 720 -30.38 -50.55 -2.29
N ARG A 721 -30.90 -49.46 -1.73
CA ARG A 721 -32.32 -49.23 -1.43
C ARG A 721 -32.87 -48.03 -2.20
N THR A 722 -32.24 -47.66 -3.31
CA THR A 722 -32.78 -46.65 -4.22
C THR A 722 -34.03 -47.16 -4.92
N VAL A 723 -34.85 -46.26 -5.46
CA VAL A 723 -35.98 -46.60 -6.31
C VAL A 723 -35.99 -45.73 -7.55
N THR A 724 -36.23 -46.32 -8.71
CA THR A 724 -36.37 -45.60 -9.95
C THR A 724 -37.78 -45.04 -10.07
N THR A 725 -37.92 -43.73 -10.19
CA THR A 725 -39.22 -43.03 -10.27
C THR A 725 -39.56 -42.63 -11.70
N ALA A 726 -40.75 -42.06 -11.91
CA ALA A 726 -41.15 -41.56 -13.22
C ALA A 726 -40.19 -40.47 -13.74
N ALA A 727 -40.08 -40.38 -15.06
CA ALA A 727 -39.27 -39.33 -15.70
C ALA A 727 -39.77 -37.93 -15.30
N GLY A 728 -38.83 -36.98 -15.14
CA GLY A 728 -39.13 -35.60 -14.77
C GLY A 728 -39.34 -35.33 -13.27
N GLY A 729 -39.27 -36.35 -12.41
CA GLY A 729 -39.28 -36.19 -10.95
C GLY A 729 -38.02 -35.52 -10.40
N GLN A 730 -38.07 -35.08 -9.14
CA GLN A 730 -36.87 -34.65 -8.43
C GLN A 730 -35.99 -35.84 -8.06
N ARG A 731 -34.69 -35.67 -8.20
CA ARG A 731 -33.71 -36.68 -7.85
C ARG A 731 -33.27 -36.50 -6.41
N HIS A 732 -33.23 -37.58 -5.65
CA HIS A 732 -32.69 -37.61 -4.29
C HIS A 732 -31.79 -38.84 -4.16
N LEU A 733 -30.49 -38.67 -3.96
CA LEU A 733 -29.58 -39.79 -3.64
C LEU A 733 -28.84 -39.46 -2.35
N GLN A 734 -28.85 -40.40 -1.42
CA GLN A 734 -28.02 -40.39 -0.23
C GLN A 734 -27.09 -41.60 -0.26
N VAL A 735 -25.80 -41.35 -0.09
CA VAL A 735 -24.76 -42.36 0.03
C VAL A 735 -24.18 -42.26 1.43
N GLN A 736 -24.19 -43.37 2.17
CA GLN A 736 -23.69 -43.40 3.53
C GLN A 736 -22.86 -44.65 3.77
N ARG A 737 -21.66 -44.48 4.34
CA ARG A 737 -20.83 -45.56 4.87
C ARG A 737 -20.56 -45.27 6.34
N LEU A 738 -20.99 -46.15 7.24
CA LEU A 738 -20.75 -45.94 8.66
C LEU A 738 -19.28 -46.22 9.00
N PRO A 739 -18.64 -45.43 9.88
CA PRO A 739 -17.31 -45.74 10.39
C PRO A 739 -17.28 -47.14 11.04
N GLY A 740 -16.25 -47.92 10.71
CA GLY A 740 -16.08 -49.32 11.07
C GLY A 740 -16.72 -50.34 10.12
N GLU A 741 -17.43 -49.90 9.08
CA GLU A 741 -18.14 -50.78 8.15
C GLU A 741 -17.65 -50.69 6.70
N ASN A 742 -17.53 -51.84 6.04
CA ASN A 742 -17.34 -51.96 4.59
C ASN A 742 -18.68 -51.94 3.82
N ARG A 743 -19.79 -51.62 4.48
CA ARG A 743 -21.13 -51.58 3.88
C ARG A 743 -21.48 -50.14 3.49
N VAL A 744 -21.95 -49.97 2.26
CA VAL A 744 -22.34 -48.68 1.69
C VAL A 744 -23.83 -48.69 1.45
N LEU A 745 -24.57 -47.89 2.21
CA LEU A 745 -26.01 -47.73 2.11
C LEU A 745 -26.35 -46.67 1.05
N LEU A 746 -27.14 -47.05 0.06
CA LEU A 746 -27.68 -46.15 -0.96
C LEU A 746 -29.18 -46.02 -0.80
N GLN A 747 -29.69 -44.79 -0.68
CA GLN A 747 -31.11 -44.52 -0.50
C GLN A 747 -31.57 -43.36 -1.38
N GLY A 748 -32.84 -43.38 -1.77
CA GLY A 748 -33.50 -42.26 -2.43
C GLY A 748 -34.14 -42.61 -3.78
N GLU A 749 -34.48 -41.59 -4.53
CA GLU A 749 -35.31 -41.63 -5.74
C GLU A 749 -34.52 -41.18 -6.98
N LEU A 750 -34.50 -42.02 -8.01
CA LEU A 750 -33.77 -41.81 -9.25
C LEU A 750 -34.77 -41.72 -10.43
N PRO A 751 -35.02 -40.54 -11.01
CA PRO A 751 -35.94 -40.41 -12.13
C PRO A 751 -35.50 -41.23 -13.35
N LEU A 752 -36.43 -41.95 -13.98
CA LEU A 752 -36.18 -42.71 -15.20
C LEU A 752 -35.59 -41.81 -16.30
N GLY A 753 -34.51 -42.26 -16.94
CA GLY A 753 -33.78 -41.46 -17.94
C GLY A 753 -32.97 -40.29 -17.34
N GLY A 754 -32.89 -40.17 -16.02
CA GLY A 754 -32.06 -39.21 -15.31
C GLY A 754 -30.55 -39.45 -15.50
N LYS A 755 -29.75 -38.44 -15.15
CA LYS A 755 -28.28 -38.50 -15.27
C LYS A 755 -27.67 -39.47 -14.26
N ALA A 756 -26.58 -40.12 -14.68
CA ALA A 756 -25.70 -40.85 -13.79
C ALA A 756 -25.04 -39.91 -12.76
N GLU A 757 -24.79 -40.42 -11.56
CA GLU A 757 -23.97 -39.74 -10.55
C GLU A 757 -22.70 -40.54 -10.26
N GLU A 758 -21.62 -39.82 -10.02
CA GLU A 758 -20.37 -40.38 -9.50
C GLU A 758 -20.06 -39.71 -8.18
N THR A 759 -19.80 -40.51 -7.15
CA THR A 759 -19.40 -40.03 -5.82
C THR A 759 -18.29 -40.90 -5.25
N GLY A 760 -17.40 -40.32 -4.45
CA GLY A 760 -16.32 -41.03 -3.78
C GLY A 760 -16.82 -41.72 -2.51
N VAL A 761 -16.36 -42.94 -2.26
CA VAL A 761 -16.63 -43.69 -1.03
C VAL A 761 -15.31 -44.07 -0.37
N THR A 762 -15.10 -43.58 0.85
CA THR A 762 -13.86 -43.79 1.61
C THR A 762 -13.61 -45.26 1.90
N MET A 763 -12.33 -45.62 1.90
CA MET A 763 -11.84 -46.96 2.21
C MET A 763 -11.34 -47.01 3.66
N GLU A 764 -11.78 -48.02 4.40
CA GLU A 764 -11.13 -48.41 5.64
C GLU A 764 -10.04 -49.43 5.39
N ARG A 765 -8.96 -49.33 6.17
CA ARG A 765 -7.75 -50.15 6.02
C ARG A 765 -7.26 -50.14 4.55
N PRO A 766 -6.94 -48.97 3.97
CA PRO A 766 -6.48 -48.86 2.58
C PRO A 766 -5.23 -49.72 2.29
N ALA A 767 -4.41 -50.02 3.30
CA ALA A 767 -3.30 -50.96 3.19
C ALA A 767 -3.74 -52.40 2.82
N ASP A 768 -4.88 -52.89 3.34
CA ASP A 768 -5.43 -54.19 2.97
C ASP A 768 -5.90 -54.20 1.52
N TRP A 769 -6.55 -53.12 1.10
CA TRP A 769 -6.99 -52.96 -0.29
C TRP A 769 -5.81 -52.89 -1.25
N PHE A 770 -4.77 -52.12 -0.91
CA PHE A 770 -3.52 -52.06 -1.66
C PHE A 770 -2.85 -53.44 -1.75
N ALA A 771 -2.69 -54.16 -0.63
CA ALA A 771 -2.10 -55.50 -0.62
C ALA A 771 -2.88 -56.47 -1.52
N THR A 772 -4.22 -56.41 -1.45
CA THR A 772 -5.10 -57.26 -2.26
C THR A 772 -4.92 -56.97 -3.75
N CYS A 773 -4.89 -55.70 -4.14
CA CYS A 773 -4.70 -55.29 -5.53
C CYS A 773 -3.28 -55.59 -6.03
N LEU A 774 -2.24 -55.33 -5.24
CA LEU A 774 -0.86 -55.63 -5.62
C LEU A 774 -0.65 -57.13 -5.78
N ARG A 775 -1.25 -57.98 -4.94
CA ARG A 775 -1.20 -59.44 -5.11
C ARG A 775 -1.75 -59.88 -6.46
N GLU A 776 -2.90 -59.31 -6.85
CA GLU A 776 -3.51 -59.58 -8.16
C GLU A 776 -2.66 -59.04 -9.32
N ALA A 777 -2.09 -57.84 -9.17
CA ALA A 777 -1.19 -57.25 -10.16
C ALA A 777 0.08 -58.10 -10.36
N LEU A 778 0.70 -58.60 -9.27
CA LEU A 778 1.87 -59.48 -9.31
C LEU A 778 1.54 -60.81 -9.99
N LYS A 779 0.38 -61.40 -9.68
CA LYS A 779 -0.10 -62.61 -10.35
C LYS A 779 -0.22 -62.40 -11.86
N ARG A 780 -0.83 -61.30 -12.31
CA ARG A 780 -0.91 -60.92 -13.74
C ARG A 780 0.45 -60.70 -14.38
N ALA A 781 1.41 -60.22 -13.60
CA ALA A 781 2.80 -60.01 -14.03
C ALA A 781 3.68 -61.26 -14.01
N GLY A 782 3.13 -62.43 -13.63
CA GLY A 782 3.85 -63.71 -13.58
C GLY A 782 4.64 -63.96 -12.29
N ILE A 783 4.35 -63.24 -11.21
CA ILE A 783 4.97 -63.40 -9.88
C ILE A 783 3.89 -63.88 -8.90
N PRO A 784 3.58 -65.18 -8.82
CA PRO A 784 2.58 -65.67 -7.88
C PRO A 784 3.04 -65.47 -6.43
N VAL A 785 2.10 -65.07 -5.58
CA VAL A 785 2.21 -65.02 -4.12
C VAL A 785 1.31 -66.11 -3.56
N GLU A 786 1.89 -67.10 -2.89
CA GLU A 786 1.16 -68.26 -2.35
C GLU A 786 0.42 -67.92 -1.04
N GLY A 787 0.95 -66.97 -0.25
CA GLY A 787 0.36 -66.52 1.00
C GLY A 787 -0.80 -65.51 0.85
N LYS A 788 -1.17 -64.92 1.99
CA LYS A 788 -2.25 -63.93 2.10
C LYS A 788 -1.75 -62.53 1.71
N ALA A 789 -2.68 -61.69 1.28
CA ALA A 789 -2.47 -60.24 1.25
C ALA A 789 -2.91 -59.66 2.60
N VAL A 790 -2.03 -58.93 3.28
CA VAL A 790 -2.28 -58.41 4.63
C VAL A 790 -1.77 -56.98 4.73
N GLY A 791 -2.63 -56.05 5.11
CA GLY A 791 -2.24 -54.71 5.55
C GLY A 791 -2.01 -54.70 7.06
N VAL A 792 -0.95 -54.03 7.49
CA VAL A 792 -0.68 -53.76 8.92
C VAL A 792 -0.58 -52.26 9.17
N ARG A 793 -1.12 -51.77 10.29
CA ARG A 793 -1.09 -50.35 10.68
C ARG A 793 -0.95 -50.19 12.19
N TRP A 794 -0.51 -49.02 12.66
CA TRP A 794 -0.48 -48.74 14.10
C TRP A 794 -1.85 -48.98 14.77
N PRO A 795 -1.91 -49.54 15.99
CA PRO A 795 -0.81 -49.94 16.88
C PRO A 795 -0.32 -51.38 16.65
N GLU A 796 -0.67 -52.03 15.55
CA GLU A 796 -0.13 -53.36 15.21
C GLU A 796 1.40 -53.28 15.03
N PRO A 797 2.16 -54.31 15.41
CA PRO A 797 3.61 -54.28 15.31
C PRO A 797 4.10 -54.27 13.86
N PRO A 798 5.19 -53.54 13.53
CA PRO A 798 5.81 -53.56 12.21
C PRO A 798 6.28 -54.97 11.86
N ARG A 799 6.30 -55.31 10.57
CA ARG A 799 6.87 -56.59 10.10
C ARG A 799 8.36 -56.37 9.74
N PRO A 800 9.32 -56.93 10.50
CA PRO A 800 10.73 -56.70 10.21
C PRO A 800 11.15 -57.46 8.95
N GLY A 801 11.57 -56.71 7.93
CA GLY A 801 12.24 -57.28 6.75
C GLY A 801 13.71 -57.62 7.06
N ALA A 802 14.19 -58.74 6.52
CA ALA A 802 15.59 -59.16 6.65
C ALA A 802 16.48 -58.63 5.50
N VAL A 803 15.89 -58.39 4.32
CA VAL A 803 16.62 -57.97 3.11
C VAL A 803 15.83 -56.90 2.35
N LYS A 804 16.52 -55.88 1.84
CA LYS A 804 15.95 -54.89 0.91
C LYS A 804 16.06 -55.40 -0.53
N LEU A 805 14.94 -55.51 -1.22
CA LEU A 805 14.84 -55.96 -2.61
C LEU A 805 14.94 -54.79 -3.60
N GLY A 806 14.39 -53.65 -3.22
CA GLY A 806 14.31 -52.47 -4.07
C GLY A 806 13.55 -51.35 -3.37
N GLU A 807 13.15 -50.35 -4.14
CA GLU A 807 12.36 -49.23 -3.65
C GLU A 807 11.56 -48.58 -4.79
N VAL A 808 10.48 -47.91 -4.43
CA VAL A 808 9.68 -47.05 -5.32
C VAL A 808 9.77 -45.62 -4.79
N ALA A 809 10.16 -44.68 -5.65
CA ALA A 809 10.27 -43.27 -5.28
C ALA A 809 9.08 -42.47 -5.84
N SER A 810 8.53 -41.58 -5.02
CA SER A 810 7.45 -40.65 -5.40
C SER A 810 7.90 -39.67 -6.49
N ALA A 811 6.96 -38.91 -7.06
CA ALA A 811 7.27 -37.67 -7.77
C ALA A 811 8.06 -36.68 -6.86
N PRO A 812 8.80 -35.71 -7.43
CA PRO A 812 9.43 -34.65 -6.64
C PRO A 812 8.40 -33.91 -5.78
N LEU A 813 8.82 -33.45 -4.60
CA LEU A 813 7.97 -32.76 -3.66
C LEU A 813 7.30 -31.53 -4.28
N ARG A 814 7.97 -30.79 -5.17
CA ARG A 814 7.40 -29.65 -5.93
C ARG A 814 6.14 -30.02 -6.74
N GLU A 815 6.07 -31.24 -7.26
CA GLU A 815 4.89 -31.75 -7.97
C GLU A 815 3.82 -32.20 -6.96
N ILE A 816 4.23 -32.90 -5.89
CA ILE A 816 3.32 -33.35 -4.83
C ILE A 816 2.58 -32.15 -4.20
N VAL A 817 3.29 -31.09 -3.81
CA VAL A 817 2.66 -29.88 -3.23
C VAL A 817 1.72 -29.18 -4.21
N ALA A 818 1.97 -29.25 -5.52
CA ALA A 818 1.02 -28.76 -6.52
C ALA A 818 -0.26 -29.62 -6.54
N THR A 819 -0.13 -30.96 -6.46
CA THR A 819 -1.30 -31.86 -6.33
C THR A 819 -2.04 -31.72 -5.00
N ILE A 820 -1.43 -31.08 -3.99
CA ILE A 820 -2.08 -30.69 -2.74
C ILE A 820 -2.79 -29.35 -2.92
N MET A 821 -2.05 -28.29 -3.25
CA MET A 821 -2.54 -26.91 -3.17
C MET A 821 -3.56 -26.57 -4.28
N LYS A 822 -3.38 -27.10 -5.50
CA LYS A 822 -4.29 -26.84 -6.64
C LYS A 822 -5.70 -27.41 -6.41
N PRO A 823 -5.88 -28.73 -6.22
CA PRO A 823 -7.21 -29.31 -5.97
C PRO A 823 -7.65 -29.23 -4.49
N SER A 824 -6.75 -28.84 -3.58
CA SER A 824 -7.00 -28.81 -2.12
C SER A 824 -7.14 -30.20 -1.48
N GLN A 825 -6.26 -31.15 -1.81
CA GLN A 825 -6.32 -32.54 -1.33
C GLN A 825 -5.90 -32.70 0.14
N ASN A 826 -6.81 -33.19 0.99
CA ASN A 826 -6.59 -33.32 2.44
C ASN A 826 -5.60 -34.44 2.77
N LEU A 827 -5.93 -35.68 2.38
CA LEU A 827 -5.11 -36.85 2.67
C LEU A 827 -3.64 -36.67 2.26
N LYS A 828 -3.41 -36.15 1.06
CA LYS A 828 -2.04 -35.89 0.57
C LYS A 828 -1.28 -34.89 1.44
N THR A 829 -1.98 -33.92 2.03
CA THR A 829 -1.38 -32.96 2.95
C THR A 829 -0.92 -33.64 4.22
N ASP A 830 -1.81 -34.41 4.85
CA ASP A 830 -1.49 -35.06 6.13
C ASP A 830 -0.42 -36.13 5.96
N LEU A 831 -0.46 -36.93 4.88
CA LEU A 831 0.61 -37.88 4.58
C LEU A 831 2.00 -37.23 4.47
N VAL A 832 2.11 -36.06 3.82
CA VAL A 832 3.37 -35.33 3.70
C VAL A 832 3.78 -34.71 5.04
N PHE A 833 2.81 -34.18 5.79
CA PHE A 833 3.01 -33.56 7.09
C PHE A 833 3.51 -34.58 8.12
N ASP A 834 2.83 -35.73 8.22
CA ASP A 834 3.12 -36.80 9.16
C ASP A 834 4.40 -37.54 8.80
N HIS A 835 4.67 -37.72 7.50
CA HIS A 835 5.97 -38.23 7.02
C HIS A 835 7.12 -37.34 7.49
N LEU A 836 6.97 -36.02 7.44
CA LEU A 836 7.96 -35.09 7.96
C LEU A 836 8.10 -35.21 9.48
N GLY A 837 6.99 -35.37 10.20
CA GLY A 837 6.99 -35.65 11.65
C GLY A 837 7.81 -36.90 11.99
N GLU A 838 7.59 -38.00 11.28
CA GLU A 838 8.33 -39.25 11.48
C GLU A 838 9.81 -39.15 11.11
N LEU A 839 10.18 -38.39 10.06
CA LEU A 839 11.58 -38.11 9.74
C LEU A 839 12.31 -37.36 10.87
N ARG A 840 11.59 -36.61 11.71
CA ARG A 840 12.12 -35.85 12.84
C ARG A 840 12.10 -36.63 14.15
N ARG A 841 11.53 -37.83 14.14
CA ARG A 841 11.42 -38.63 15.34
C ARG A 841 12.81 -39.00 15.86
N LYS A 842 13.01 -38.77 17.16
CA LYS A 842 14.24 -39.15 17.84
C LYS A 842 14.13 -40.57 18.39
N PRO A 843 15.25 -41.30 18.57
CA PRO A 843 15.22 -42.64 19.14
C PRO A 843 14.59 -42.72 20.54
N ASP A 844 14.63 -41.63 21.31
CA ASP A 844 14.08 -41.50 22.65
C ASP A 844 12.66 -40.92 22.70
N THR A 845 12.02 -40.67 21.54
CA THR A 845 10.64 -40.20 21.49
C THR A 845 9.70 -41.22 22.17
N PRO A 846 8.90 -40.82 23.18
CA PRO A 846 7.98 -41.73 23.86
C PRO A 846 7.02 -42.42 22.89
N ALA A 847 6.70 -43.70 23.16
CA ALA A 847 5.87 -44.52 22.28
C ALA A 847 4.45 -44.00 22.05
N TRP A 848 3.94 -43.16 22.96
CA TRP A 848 2.61 -42.54 22.85
C TRP A 848 2.58 -41.28 21.97
N ARG A 849 3.74 -40.71 21.59
CA ARG A 849 3.80 -39.53 20.73
C ARG A 849 3.50 -39.89 19.28
N GLN A 850 2.52 -39.19 18.71
CA GLN A 850 1.95 -39.44 17.39
C GLN A 850 2.73 -38.70 16.28
N SER A 851 2.50 -39.06 15.01
CA SER A 851 3.24 -38.47 13.88
C SER A 851 2.86 -37.00 13.67
N ASP A 852 1.56 -36.70 13.66
CA ASP A 852 0.98 -35.36 13.61
C ASP A 852 1.55 -34.42 14.69
N GLU A 853 1.68 -34.87 15.94
CA GLU A 853 2.25 -34.09 17.04
C GLU A 853 3.73 -33.74 16.81
N LEU A 854 4.48 -34.62 16.16
CA LEU A 854 5.87 -34.36 15.78
C LEU A 854 5.94 -33.37 14.62
N ALA A 855 5.02 -33.47 13.66
CA ALA A 855 4.90 -32.56 12.54
C ALA A 855 4.47 -31.15 12.99
N VAL A 856 3.52 -31.02 13.91
CA VAL A 856 3.13 -29.76 14.55
C VAL A 856 4.31 -29.14 15.30
N ALA A 857 5.08 -29.93 16.05
CA ALA A 857 6.28 -29.42 16.73
C ALA A 857 7.34 -28.90 15.73
N ALA A 858 7.48 -29.57 14.57
CA ALA A 858 8.35 -29.08 13.49
C ALA A 858 7.80 -27.80 12.85
N LEU A 859 6.48 -27.71 12.66
CA LEU A 859 5.81 -26.52 12.16
C LEU A 859 6.04 -25.32 13.07
N ASP A 860 5.86 -25.46 14.39
CA ASP A 860 6.08 -24.39 15.36
C ASP A 860 7.51 -23.83 15.28
N GLY A 861 8.51 -24.70 15.15
CA GLY A 861 9.91 -24.30 15.00
C GLY A 861 10.18 -23.55 13.68
N PHE A 862 9.58 -24.01 12.59
CA PHE A 862 9.65 -23.34 11.28
C PHE A 862 8.98 -21.96 11.32
N LEU A 863 7.78 -21.86 11.90
CA LEU A 863 7.04 -20.61 11.98
C LEU A 863 7.74 -19.56 12.84
N ALA A 864 8.41 -19.96 13.92
CA ALA A 864 9.28 -19.07 14.68
C ALA A 864 10.41 -18.50 13.80
N THR A 865 10.99 -19.31 12.91
CA THR A 865 12.02 -18.88 11.95
C THR A 865 11.46 -17.94 10.88
N ALA A 866 10.21 -18.15 10.45
CA ALA A 866 9.48 -17.23 9.58
C ALA A 866 9.08 -15.90 10.28
N GLY A 867 9.33 -15.77 11.57
CA GLY A 867 8.98 -14.59 12.37
C GLY A 867 7.50 -14.50 12.71
N VAL A 868 6.78 -15.63 12.72
CA VAL A 868 5.41 -15.71 13.23
C VAL A 868 5.46 -15.70 14.76
N ALA A 869 4.68 -14.81 15.37
CA ALA A 869 4.67 -14.66 16.82
C ALA A 869 4.06 -15.89 17.52
N LYS A 870 4.62 -16.22 18.69
CA LYS A 870 4.15 -17.35 19.51
C LYS A 870 2.67 -17.17 19.87
N GLY A 871 1.87 -18.21 19.66
CA GLY A 871 0.45 -18.22 19.98
C GLY A 871 -0.47 -17.62 18.90
N HIS A 872 0.08 -17.13 17.78
CA HIS A 872 -0.73 -16.73 16.62
C HIS A 872 -1.27 -17.95 15.85
N THR A 873 -0.65 -19.11 16.01
CA THR A 873 -1.06 -20.37 15.38
C THR A 873 -1.37 -21.44 16.42
N ILE A 874 -2.37 -22.27 16.13
CA ILE A 874 -2.67 -23.54 16.80
C ILE A 874 -2.97 -24.53 15.69
N PHE A 875 -2.18 -25.59 15.58
CA PHE A 875 -2.40 -26.66 14.62
C PHE A 875 -2.48 -28.00 15.35
N GLU A 876 -3.42 -28.83 14.93
CA GLU A 876 -3.53 -30.24 15.33
C GLU A 876 -3.19 -31.16 14.14
N GLU A 877 -3.40 -30.70 12.90
CA GLU A 877 -3.14 -31.44 11.66
C GLU A 877 -2.83 -30.49 10.49
N GLY A 878 -2.38 -31.03 9.36
CA GLY A 878 -1.84 -30.25 8.24
C GLY A 878 -2.89 -29.77 7.23
N SER A 879 -3.94 -30.56 6.97
CA SER A 879 -4.92 -30.27 5.92
C SER A 879 -5.84 -29.08 6.21
N GLY A 880 -6.13 -28.79 7.47
CA GLY A 880 -7.11 -27.78 7.86
C GLY A 880 -8.55 -28.28 7.86
N LEU A 881 -8.77 -29.60 7.91
CA LEU A 881 -10.09 -30.19 8.15
C LEU A 881 -10.46 -30.12 9.65
N SER A 882 -9.46 -30.08 10.54
CA SER A 882 -9.69 -29.82 11.97
C SER A 882 -10.31 -28.45 12.18
N ARG A 883 -11.39 -28.42 12.97
CA ARG A 883 -12.05 -27.18 13.39
C ARG A 883 -11.27 -26.46 14.51
N ASN A 884 -10.28 -27.14 15.10
CA ASN A 884 -9.39 -26.59 16.13
C ASN A 884 -8.13 -25.94 15.54
N ASN A 885 -7.83 -26.16 14.25
CA ASN A 885 -6.81 -25.39 13.56
C ASN A 885 -7.20 -23.91 13.58
N LEU A 886 -6.31 -23.07 14.12
CA LEU A 886 -6.47 -21.62 14.22
C LEU A 886 -5.20 -20.92 13.77
N THR A 887 -5.35 -19.86 12.97
CA THR A 887 -4.26 -18.95 12.62
C THR A 887 -4.79 -17.51 12.56
N THR A 888 -3.89 -16.55 12.46
CA THR A 888 -4.23 -15.15 12.22
C THR A 888 -3.95 -14.76 10.76
N ALA A 889 -4.60 -13.71 10.28
CA ALA A 889 -4.30 -13.14 8.97
C ALA A 889 -2.84 -12.63 8.92
N ASP A 890 -2.35 -12.05 10.02
CA ASP A 890 -0.97 -11.60 10.16
C ASP A 890 0.04 -12.76 10.06
N ALA A 891 -0.18 -13.86 10.78
CA ALA A 891 0.67 -15.05 10.69
C ALA A 891 0.72 -15.63 9.28
N THR A 892 -0.43 -15.65 8.59
CA THR A 892 -0.53 -16.14 7.21
C THR A 892 0.22 -15.23 6.25
N VAL A 893 0.06 -13.91 6.35
CA VAL A 893 0.84 -12.97 5.52
C VAL A 893 2.33 -13.06 5.82
N ARG A 894 2.71 -13.24 7.09
CA ARG A 894 4.12 -13.40 7.47
C ARG A 894 4.75 -14.64 6.84
N LEU A 895 4.04 -15.76 6.83
CA LEU A 895 4.45 -16.96 6.09
C LEU A 895 4.61 -16.67 4.59
N LEU A 896 3.66 -15.96 3.98
CA LEU A 896 3.72 -15.61 2.56
C LEU A 896 4.89 -14.67 2.23
N GLN A 897 5.20 -13.72 3.10
CA GLN A 897 6.40 -12.86 2.96
C GLN A 897 7.69 -13.67 3.07
N PHE A 898 7.75 -14.60 4.03
CA PHE A 898 8.90 -15.51 4.15
C PHE A 898 9.09 -16.32 2.87
N MET A 899 8.03 -16.95 2.37
CA MET A 899 8.09 -17.75 1.14
C MET A 899 8.36 -16.92 -0.11
N ALA A 900 7.99 -15.63 -0.14
CA ALA A 900 8.32 -14.71 -1.24
C ALA A 900 9.82 -14.51 -1.42
N ALA A 901 10.60 -14.58 -0.34
CA ALA A 901 12.06 -14.46 -0.35
C ALA A 901 12.78 -15.81 -0.25
N HIS A 902 12.05 -16.93 -0.15
CA HIS A 902 12.62 -18.24 0.12
C HIS A 902 13.18 -18.90 -1.16
N LYS A 903 14.19 -19.77 -1.01
CA LYS A 903 14.81 -20.49 -2.14
C LYS A 903 13.83 -21.39 -2.92
N GLU A 904 12.79 -21.89 -2.25
CA GLU A 904 11.71 -22.70 -2.84
C GLU A 904 10.49 -21.86 -3.26
N HIS A 905 10.64 -20.54 -3.40
CA HIS A 905 9.59 -19.61 -3.82
C HIS A 905 8.83 -20.13 -5.06
N ASP A 906 9.57 -20.50 -6.10
CA ASP A 906 8.96 -20.88 -7.37
C ASP A 906 8.11 -22.14 -7.25
N ALA A 907 8.57 -23.13 -6.48
CA ALA A 907 7.81 -24.35 -6.21
C ALA A 907 6.53 -24.04 -5.41
N PHE A 908 6.63 -23.18 -4.39
CA PHE A 908 5.50 -22.79 -3.56
C PHE A 908 4.45 -21.99 -4.36
N VAL A 909 4.87 -20.98 -5.11
CA VAL A 909 3.97 -20.13 -5.91
C VAL A 909 3.38 -20.87 -7.10
N ALA A 910 4.12 -21.78 -7.75
CA ALA A 910 3.58 -22.61 -8.83
C ALA A 910 2.47 -23.55 -8.35
N ALA A 911 2.54 -24.00 -7.10
CA ALA A 911 1.53 -24.87 -6.50
C ALA A 911 0.21 -24.14 -6.13
N LEU A 912 0.21 -22.81 -5.97
CA LEU A 912 -0.99 -22.05 -5.65
C LEU A 912 -1.98 -21.99 -6.82
N PRO A 913 -3.29 -22.20 -6.62
CA PRO A 913 -4.32 -21.96 -7.65
C PRO A 913 -4.22 -20.57 -8.27
N VAL A 914 -4.42 -20.49 -9.58
CA VAL A 914 -4.43 -19.22 -10.34
C VAL A 914 -5.88 -18.86 -10.68
N ALA A 915 -6.29 -17.65 -10.30
CA ALA A 915 -7.62 -17.11 -10.54
C ALA A 915 -8.03 -17.20 -12.02
N GLY A 916 -9.21 -17.78 -12.27
CA GLY A 916 -9.76 -17.98 -13.61
C GLY A 916 -9.08 -19.08 -14.45
N VAL A 917 -7.98 -19.65 -13.98
CA VAL A 917 -7.13 -20.55 -14.78
C VAL A 917 -7.18 -21.99 -14.27
N ASP A 918 -6.80 -22.26 -13.01
CA ASP A 918 -6.62 -23.63 -12.52
C ASP A 918 -7.00 -23.83 -11.05
N GLY A 919 -6.91 -25.09 -10.59
CA GLY A 919 -7.18 -25.48 -9.22
C GLY A 919 -8.58 -25.10 -8.72
N SER A 920 -8.69 -24.79 -7.44
CA SER A 920 -9.92 -24.33 -6.79
C SER A 920 -10.38 -22.93 -7.23
N LEU A 921 -9.56 -22.18 -7.96
CA LEU A 921 -9.90 -20.85 -8.48
C LEU A 921 -10.25 -20.84 -9.99
N ARG A 922 -10.19 -21.99 -10.68
CA ARG A 922 -10.40 -22.10 -12.14
C ARG A 922 -11.70 -21.50 -12.70
N ARG A 923 -12.72 -21.35 -11.86
CA ARG A 923 -14.05 -20.78 -12.21
C ARG A 923 -14.35 -19.45 -11.52
N ARG A 924 -13.42 -18.93 -10.72
CA ARG A 924 -13.57 -17.72 -9.90
C ARG A 924 -12.83 -16.55 -10.53
N MET A 925 -13.33 -15.33 -10.33
CA MET A 925 -12.72 -14.07 -10.79
C MET A 925 -12.46 -13.96 -12.31
N LYS A 926 -13.16 -14.72 -13.16
CA LYS A 926 -13.06 -14.59 -14.63
C LYS A 926 -13.62 -13.25 -15.11
N GLY A 927 -12.98 -12.66 -16.11
CA GLY A 927 -13.34 -11.36 -16.69
C GLY A 927 -13.02 -10.18 -15.77
N THR A 928 -12.15 -10.36 -14.78
CA THR A 928 -11.78 -9.31 -13.81
C THR A 928 -10.27 -9.07 -13.84
N ALA A 929 -9.79 -8.00 -13.19
CA ALA A 929 -8.35 -7.71 -13.06
C ALA A 929 -7.57 -8.78 -12.27
N ALA A 930 -8.26 -9.65 -11.53
CA ALA A 930 -7.64 -10.75 -10.80
C ALA A 930 -7.38 -11.98 -11.67
N GLU A 931 -8.05 -12.14 -12.83
CA GLU A 931 -7.85 -13.30 -13.72
C GLU A 931 -6.40 -13.40 -14.19
N GLY A 932 -5.79 -14.58 -14.00
CA GLY A 932 -4.38 -14.82 -14.34
C GLY A 932 -3.36 -14.10 -13.43
N ASN A 933 -3.82 -13.22 -12.54
CA ASN A 933 -2.99 -12.38 -11.68
C ASN A 933 -2.97 -12.91 -10.23
N VAL A 934 -4.14 -13.13 -9.63
CA VAL A 934 -4.24 -13.64 -8.25
C VAL A 934 -3.80 -15.11 -8.21
N ARG A 935 -2.81 -15.39 -7.35
CA ARG A 935 -2.33 -16.74 -7.03
C ARG A 935 -2.55 -17.00 -5.56
N ALA A 936 -3.55 -17.79 -5.20
CA ALA A 936 -3.97 -17.91 -3.81
C ALA A 936 -4.56 -19.28 -3.48
N LYS A 937 -4.33 -19.72 -2.24
CA LYS A 937 -4.97 -20.90 -1.67
C LYS A 937 -6.34 -20.51 -1.11
N THR A 938 -7.32 -21.36 -1.39
CA THR A 938 -8.67 -21.28 -0.84
C THR A 938 -8.81 -22.18 0.39
N GLY A 939 -9.66 -21.79 1.34
CA GLY A 939 -10.15 -22.64 2.41
C GLY A 939 -11.66 -22.48 2.60
N THR A 940 -12.35 -23.60 2.83
CA THR A 940 -13.79 -23.60 3.14
C THR A 940 -14.11 -24.75 4.10
N LEU A 941 -14.74 -24.40 5.22
CA LEU A 941 -15.44 -25.29 6.14
C LEU A 941 -16.81 -24.68 6.44
N ARG A 942 -17.66 -25.41 7.17
CA ARG A 942 -18.92 -24.85 7.65
C ARG A 942 -18.63 -23.59 8.50
N TYR A 943 -19.12 -22.44 8.03
CA TYR A 943 -18.92 -21.11 8.64
C TYR A 943 -17.48 -20.60 8.70
N ALA A 944 -16.55 -21.12 7.91
CA ALA A 944 -15.21 -20.56 7.78
C ALA A 944 -14.78 -20.56 6.32
N SER A 945 -14.30 -19.43 5.82
CA SER A 945 -13.80 -19.29 4.46
C SER A 945 -12.58 -18.39 4.43
N SER A 946 -11.61 -18.75 3.60
CA SER A 946 -10.34 -18.05 3.52
C SER A 946 -9.78 -18.04 2.10
N LEU A 947 -9.04 -16.98 1.79
CA LEU A 947 -8.30 -16.80 0.54
C LEU A 947 -6.99 -16.09 0.88
N SER A 948 -5.84 -16.70 0.61
CA SER A 948 -4.54 -16.09 0.93
C SER A 948 -3.49 -16.42 -0.12
N GLY A 949 -2.69 -15.44 -0.47
CA GLY A 949 -1.68 -15.56 -1.52
C GLY A 949 -1.16 -14.22 -2.00
N TYR A 950 -0.91 -14.13 -3.30
CA TYR A 950 -0.24 -13.01 -3.95
C TYR A 950 -1.10 -12.38 -5.04
N VAL A 951 -0.92 -11.07 -5.25
CA VAL A 951 -1.54 -10.30 -6.33
C VAL A 951 -0.61 -9.16 -6.74
N THR A 952 -0.61 -8.80 -8.02
CA THR A 952 0.03 -7.57 -8.51
C THR A 952 -1.03 -6.52 -8.76
N THR A 953 -0.86 -5.31 -8.25
CA THR A 953 -1.81 -4.20 -8.42
C THR A 953 -1.77 -3.65 -9.85
N ALA A 954 -2.76 -2.85 -10.25
CA ALA A 954 -2.76 -2.16 -11.54
C ALA A 954 -1.58 -1.17 -11.66
N ALA A 955 -1.02 -0.70 -10.54
CA ALA A 955 0.19 0.12 -10.49
C ALA A 955 1.50 -0.67 -10.64
N GLY A 956 1.43 -2.00 -10.66
CA GLY A 956 2.58 -2.90 -10.72
C GLY A 956 3.21 -3.23 -9.35
N GLU A 957 2.56 -2.85 -8.24
CA GLU A 957 3.04 -3.20 -6.89
C GLU A 957 2.70 -4.66 -6.56
N LYS A 958 3.63 -5.41 -5.98
CA LYS A 958 3.40 -6.81 -5.57
C LYS A 958 2.90 -6.87 -4.13
N LEU A 959 1.78 -7.55 -3.90
CA LEU A 959 1.18 -7.69 -2.58
C LEU A 959 1.13 -9.15 -2.13
N ALA A 960 1.32 -9.36 -0.83
CA ALA A 960 0.90 -10.56 -0.12
C ALA A 960 -0.34 -10.23 0.72
N PHE A 961 -1.32 -11.14 0.73
CA PHE A 961 -2.57 -10.91 1.43
C PHE A 961 -3.13 -12.18 2.09
N SER A 962 -3.88 -11.98 3.17
CA SER A 962 -4.72 -12.99 3.79
C SER A 962 -6.10 -12.42 4.10
N LEU A 963 -7.13 -13.02 3.52
CA LEU A 963 -8.54 -12.69 3.73
C LEU A 963 -9.23 -13.90 4.40
N MET A 964 -9.78 -13.69 5.59
CA MET A 964 -10.47 -14.72 6.35
C MET A 964 -11.83 -14.20 6.82
N VAL A 965 -12.86 -15.03 6.67
CA VAL A 965 -14.20 -14.74 7.17
C VAL A 965 -14.76 -15.99 7.87
N ASN A 966 -15.02 -15.86 9.17
CA ASN A 966 -15.65 -16.88 9.99
C ASN A 966 -17.06 -16.45 10.39
N ARG A 967 -17.89 -17.40 10.82
CA ARG A 967 -19.27 -17.17 11.28
C ARG A 967 -20.18 -16.52 10.24
N TYR A 968 -19.79 -16.53 8.97
CA TYR A 968 -20.60 -15.98 7.89
C TYR A 968 -21.68 -16.98 7.45
N PRO A 969 -22.97 -16.68 7.63
CA PRO A 969 -24.04 -17.48 7.06
C PRO A 969 -24.16 -17.13 5.57
N VAL A 970 -23.72 -18.03 4.70
CA VAL A 970 -23.76 -17.83 3.25
C VAL A 970 -25.22 -17.78 2.78
N PRO A 971 -25.66 -16.71 2.08
CA PRO A 971 -26.98 -16.65 1.48
C PRO A 971 -27.23 -17.79 0.47
N ASP A 972 -28.49 -18.19 0.29
CA ASP A 972 -28.87 -19.32 -0.57
C ASP A 972 -28.47 -19.13 -2.05
N ASP A 973 -28.33 -17.89 -2.49
CA ASP A 973 -27.95 -17.50 -3.85
C ASP A 973 -26.46 -17.15 -4.02
N ALA A 974 -25.66 -17.26 -2.96
CA ALA A 974 -24.25 -16.88 -2.94
C ALA A 974 -23.33 -18.07 -2.63
N LYS A 975 -22.04 -17.91 -2.91
CA LYS A 975 -21.00 -18.87 -2.51
C LYS A 975 -20.14 -18.27 -1.40
N ALA A 976 -19.66 -19.14 -0.52
CA ALA A 976 -18.81 -18.75 0.62
C ALA A 976 -17.55 -17.96 0.22
N GLY A 977 -17.07 -18.17 -1.01
CA GLY A 977 -15.89 -17.49 -1.55
C GLY A 977 -16.14 -16.13 -2.19
N ASP A 978 -17.39 -15.77 -2.51
CA ASP A 978 -17.70 -14.56 -3.28
C ASP A 978 -17.20 -13.27 -2.58
N PRO A 979 -17.38 -13.11 -1.24
CA PRO A 979 -16.85 -11.92 -0.55
C PRO A 979 -15.33 -11.80 -0.62
N LEU A 980 -14.62 -12.92 -0.68
CA LEU A 980 -13.17 -12.97 -0.75
C LEU A 980 -12.68 -12.64 -2.17
N ASP A 981 -13.43 -13.07 -3.18
CA ASP A 981 -13.16 -12.76 -4.59
C ASP A 981 -13.28 -11.25 -4.84
N GLU A 982 -14.33 -10.60 -4.32
CA GLU A 982 -14.53 -9.15 -4.46
C GLU A 982 -13.35 -8.34 -3.89
N LEU A 983 -12.86 -8.70 -2.71
CA LEU A 983 -11.67 -8.07 -2.11
C LEU A 983 -10.40 -8.33 -2.93
N ALA A 984 -10.18 -9.56 -3.41
CA ALA A 984 -9.01 -9.89 -4.23
C ALA A 984 -9.02 -9.14 -5.57
N VAL A 985 -10.21 -8.94 -6.17
CA VAL A 985 -10.40 -8.11 -7.37
C VAL A 985 -10.07 -6.65 -7.08
N LEU A 986 -10.52 -6.11 -5.94
CA LEU A 986 -10.22 -4.74 -5.52
C LEU A 986 -8.71 -4.51 -5.38
N LEU A 987 -8.00 -5.45 -4.74
CA LEU A 987 -6.53 -5.39 -4.65
C LEU A 987 -5.85 -5.42 -6.02
N ALA A 988 -6.34 -6.26 -6.95
CA ALA A 988 -5.80 -6.31 -8.31
C ALA A 988 -6.05 -5.03 -9.11
N GLN A 989 -7.16 -4.33 -8.86
CA GLN A 989 -7.52 -3.07 -9.53
C GLN A 989 -6.80 -1.84 -8.96
N TYR A 990 -6.16 -1.96 -7.80
CA TYR A 990 -5.58 -0.82 -7.11
C TYR A 990 -4.50 -0.11 -7.94
N GLY A 991 -4.65 1.21 -8.11
CA GLY A 991 -3.77 2.05 -8.94
C GLY A 991 -2.71 2.85 -8.19
N GLY A 992 -2.69 2.81 -6.85
CA GLY A 992 -1.66 3.47 -6.03
C GLY A 992 -0.41 2.61 -5.83
N LYS A 993 0.71 3.25 -5.43
CA LYS A 993 1.99 2.59 -5.08
C LYS A 993 2.37 2.76 -3.62
#